data_AF-A0A1G0B7V1-F1
#
_entry.id   AF-A0A1G0B7V1-F1
#
_cell.length_a   1.000
_cell.length_b   1.000
_cell.length_c   1.000
_cell.angle_alpha   90.00
_cell.angle_beta   90.00
_cell.angle_gamma   90.00
#
_symmetry.space_group_name_H-M   'P 1'
#
loop_
_entity.id
_entity.type
_entity.pdbx_description
1 polymer ?
#
loop_
_entity_poly.entity_id
_entity_poly.type
_entity_poly.pdbx_seq_one_letter_code
_entity_poly.pdbx_strand_id
1 'polypeptide(L)'
;MDSPQKKSPRKYLLRSEQNTIEHSLISHLLYSVGKGSKAATGRDWHDTATHTVRDHLIERWVRTVGNYYEQDPKRLYYLSMEFLIGRMLSNAALNLGIEEPVRGGLQAFGQDLEKVAEMETDAALGNGGLGRLAACFLDSMATLDIPGMGYGIRYEYGMFNQRIERGQQVEHPDNWLRYGNPWEFQRPERLYPVKFYGKVVQFASAGGKTEHHWVDPEIVMAMAYDVPIPGYKTKTVNNLRLWAAKATREFDLDSFNAGDYIGSVEEKNSTENLSKVLYPNDSSAIGRELRLRQEYFFVSASIQDILHRFRSDHDDWSLLPEKVAIQLNDTHPAIAVAELMYQLLDEQHLGWDVAWQMVTKIFAYTNHTLMPEALETWSVEKFEKVLPRHLDIIYGINHRFLAHVNHLFPGDTDLLRRVSIIDEDHGRRVRMAHLAVVGSHTVNGVAAIHSELLKSTLFADFHRIYPGKFINVTNGITPRRWLNQANPMLTELIESRIGGSFVRNLEKLGSLVECAEDASFRKDFRAVKYANKLRLAEYIEQHVGIRVDPHSLFDVQVKRIHEYKRQLLNVLHVITLYNRIRAGQTEGIVPRTVIFGGKAAPGYKTAKLIIRLINDVASIVNHDPAVQDMLKVVFIPNYDVSTAEKIIPACELSEQISTAGTEASGTGNMKMALNGALTIGTLDGANVEILEEVGEENIFIFGLTTPEVAGLRARGYNPWDYYNGNAELRQALDMIGGGFFSVAEPGRYQAIRDSLLSQGDHYMLLADYAGYVAMQRKVAELYGDHEEWSRRAILNVARMGKFSSDRSIREYAEQVWDVKAALEKD
;
A
#
# COMPACT_ATOMS: atom_id res chain seq x y z
N MET A 1 -14.83 23.49 57.10
CA MET A 1 -15.30 23.94 55.78
C MET A 1 -15.16 22.76 54.86
N ASP A 2 -16.27 22.07 54.61
CA ASP A 2 -16.31 20.89 53.75
C ASP A 2 -15.89 21.28 52.33
N SER A 3 -14.84 20.63 51.82
CA SER A 3 -14.51 20.68 50.40
C SER A 3 -15.71 20.10 49.65
N PRO A 4 -16.24 20.76 48.61
CA PRO A 4 -17.29 20.15 47.81
C PRO A 4 -16.70 18.88 47.21
N GLN A 5 -17.24 17.72 47.60
CA GLN A 5 -17.05 16.47 46.88
C GLN A 5 -17.32 16.77 45.41
N LYS A 6 -16.27 16.76 44.58
CA LYS A 6 -16.44 16.68 43.13
C LYS A 6 -17.19 15.38 42.89
N LYS A 7 -18.51 15.48 42.72
CA LYS A 7 -19.32 14.39 42.18
C LYS A 7 -18.56 13.90 40.96
N SER A 8 -18.12 12.64 40.96
CA SER A 8 -17.67 11.94 39.76
C SER A 8 -18.61 12.35 38.64
N PRO A 9 -18.11 12.88 37.49
CA PRO A 9 -18.96 13.04 36.33
C PRO A 9 -19.68 11.70 36.15
N ARG A 10 -21.00 11.72 36.27
CA ARG A 10 -21.81 10.52 36.21
C ARG A 10 -21.44 9.76 34.92
N LYS A 11 -21.48 8.43 34.98
CA LYS A 11 -21.44 7.38 33.93
C LYS A 11 -22.34 7.65 32.68
N TYR A 12 -22.29 8.85 32.10
CA TYR A 12 -23.03 9.29 30.92
C TYR A 12 -22.02 9.48 29.80
N LEU A 13 -22.47 9.16 28.59
CA LEU A 13 -21.69 8.87 27.38
C LEU A 13 -21.56 7.35 27.31
N LEU A 14 -21.90 6.79 26.14
CA LEU A 14 -22.03 5.35 25.83
C LEU A 14 -23.51 4.91 25.86
N ARG A 15 -24.14 4.94 24.67
CA ARG A 15 -25.59 4.76 24.44
C ARG A 15 -25.90 3.96 23.16
N SER A 16 -24.90 3.68 22.31
CA SER A 16 -25.18 3.13 20.97
C SER A 16 -25.80 1.74 21.05
N GLU A 17 -25.42 0.92 22.04
CA GLU A 17 -26.01 -0.40 22.31
C GLU A 17 -27.43 -0.36 22.89
N GLN A 18 -27.92 0.80 23.35
CA GLN A 18 -29.25 0.94 23.95
C GLN A 18 -30.35 1.21 22.91
N ASN A 19 -29.98 1.67 21.71
CA ASN A 19 -30.90 1.96 20.61
C ASN A 19 -30.87 0.83 19.58
N THR A 20 -32.02 0.52 18.98
CA THR A 20 -32.04 -0.39 17.82
C THR A 20 -31.39 0.29 16.62
N ILE A 21 -30.76 -0.48 15.73
CA ILE A 21 -30.15 0.06 14.52
C ILE A 21 -31.17 0.81 13.65
N GLU A 22 -32.42 0.32 13.56
CA GLU A 22 -33.52 1.01 12.88
C GLU A 22 -33.78 2.41 13.45
N HIS A 23 -33.77 2.54 14.79
CA HIS A 23 -33.94 3.83 15.45
C HIS A 23 -32.79 4.78 15.13
N SER A 24 -31.55 4.28 15.17
CA SER A 24 -30.36 5.07 14.82
C SER A 24 -30.37 5.51 13.35
N LEU A 25 -30.78 4.63 12.42
CA LEU A 25 -30.94 4.97 11.01
C LEU A 25 -31.98 6.09 10.83
N ILE A 26 -33.17 5.97 11.43
CA ILE A 26 -34.19 7.04 11.36
C ILE A 26 -33.67 8.35 11.97
N SER A 27 -33.00 8.25 13.12
CA SER A 27 -32.43 9.41 13.83
C SER A 27 -31.42 10.15 12.96
N HIS A 28 -30.46 9.45 12.34
CA HIS A 28 -29.48 10.09 11.47
C HIS A 28 -30.08 10.61 10.17
N LEU A 29 -31.06 9.91 9.61
CA LEU A 29 -31.75 10.40 8.42
C LEU A 29 -32.44 11.75 8.70
N LEU A 30 -33.09 11.87 9.86
CA LEU A 30 -33.78 13.09 10.28
C LEU A 30 -32.85 14.20 10.77
N TYR A 31 -31.90 13.89 11.65
CA TYR A 31 -31.14 14.89 12.40
C TYR A 31 -29.74 15.15 11.87
N SER A 32 -29.12 14.17 11.22
CA SER A 32 -27.79 14.35 10.59
C SER A 32 -27.92 14.74 9.12
N VAL A 33 -28.79 14.06 8.37
CA VAL A 33 -29.02 14.33 6.94
C VAL A 33 -30.11 15.38 6.71
N GLY A 34 -31.10 15.50 7.62
CA GLY A 34 -32.16 16.51 7.50
C GLY A 34 -33.29 16.12 6.54
N LYS A 35 -33.52 14.82 6.31
CA LYS A 35 -34.51 14.32 5.34
C LYS A 35 -35.43 13.26 5.94
N GLY A 36 -36.58 13.04 5.31
CA GLY A 36 -37.42 11.86 5.55
C GLY A 36 -37.21 10.80 4.46
N SER A 37 -37.61 9.55 4.72
CA SER A 37 -37.38 8.41 3.82
C SER A 37 -37.85 8.63 2.38
N LYS A 38 -38.97 9.33 2.18
CA LYS A 38 -39.51 9.63 0.83
C LYS A 38 -38.64 10.55 -0.02
N ALA A 39 -37.80 11.39 0.59
CA ALA A 39 -36.95 12.36 -0.09
C ALA A 39 -35.46 11.93 -0.11
N ALA A 40 -35.14 10.80 0.51
CA ALA A 40 -33.77 10.32 0.65
C ALA A 40 -33.26 9.71 -0.65
N THR A 41 -32.08 10.14 -1.08
CA THR A 41 -31.31 9.58 -2.20
C THR A 41 -30.41 8.43 -1.71
N GLY A 42 -29.76 7.71 -2.63
CA GLY A 42 -28.78 6.69 -2.26
C GLY A 42 -27.62 7.23 -1.41
N ARG A 43 -27.18 8.48 -1.67
CA ARG A 43 -26.14 9.14 -0.87
C ARG A 43 -26.63 9.46 0.55
N ASP A 44 -27.88 9.90 0.68
CA ASP A 44 -28.47 10.18 1.99
C ASP A 44 -28.54 8.90 2.85
N TRP A 45 -28.87 7.76 2.24
CA TRP A 45 -28.85 6.46 2.92
C TRP A 45 -27.44 5.98 3.27
N HIS A 46 -26.45 6.25 2.42
CA HIS A 46 -25.03 6.03 2.73
C HIS A 46 -24.59 6.83 3.95
N ASP A 47 -24.86 8.13 3.97
CA ASP A 47 -24.44 8.99 5.08
C ASP A 47 -25.17 8.58 6.37
N THR A 48 -26.45 8.22 6.26
CA THR A 48 -27.26 7.68 7.37
C THR A 48 -26.69 6.38 7.95
N ALA A 49 -26.38 5.40 7.09
CA ALA A 49 -25.80 4.13 7.51
C ALA A 49 -24.40 4.33 8.12
N THR A 50 -23.60 5.21 7.50
CA THR A 50 -22.26 5.55 7.97
C THR A 50 -22.31 6.17 9.35
N HIS A 51 -23.15 7.19 9.58
CA HIS A 51 -23.29 7.79 10.90
C HIS A 51 -23.74 6.77 11.96
N THR A 52 -24.68 5.88 11.60
CA THR A 52 -25.14 4.81 12.48
C THR A 52 -23.98 3.89 12.91
N VAL A 53 -23.16 3.42 11.97
CA VAL A 53 -22.00 2.56 12.28
C VAL A 53 -20.92 3.36 13.03
N ARG A 54 -20.70 4.61 12.65
CA ARG A 54 -19.72 5.52 13.26
C ARG A 54 -20.02 5.76 14.74
N ASP A 55 -21.28 5.85 15.16
CA ASP A 55 -21.63 6.03 16.57
C ASP A 55 -21.10 4.89 17.45
N HIS A 56 -21.26 3.64 17.00
CA HIS A 56 -20.68 2.46 17.69
C HIS A 56 -19.15 2.48 17.67
N LEU A 57 -18.56 2.90 16.54
CA LEU A 57 -17.11 3.01 16.36
C LEU A 57 -16.49 4.03 17.33
N ILE A 58 -17.10 5.22 17.45
CA ILE A 58 -16.61 6.32 18.31
C ILE A 58 -16.66 5.92 19.77
N GLU A 59 -17.75 5.28 20.19
CA GLU A 59 -17.92 4.85 21.58
C GLU A 59 -16.77 3.92 22.01
N ARG A 60 -16.39 2.96 21.15
CA ARG A 60 -15.23 2.09 21.38
C ARG A 60 -13.89 2.83 21.26
N TRP A 61 -13.77 3.79 20.34
CA TRP A 61 -12.56 4.59 20.18
C TRP A 61 -12.25 5.45 21.40
N VAL A 62 -13.24 6.13 21.98
CA VAL A 62 -13.06 6.94 23.19
C VAL A 62 -12.62 6.07 24.37
N ARG A 63 -13.20 4.88 24.53
CA ARG A 63 -12.77 3.90 25.55
C ARG A 63 -11.33 3.45 25.32
N THR A 64 -10.98 3.11 24.08
CA THR A 64 -9.62 2.68 23.72
C THR A 64 -8.60 3.75 24.07
N VAL A 65 -8.87 5.00 23.69
CA VAL A 65 -7.99 6.14 24.00
C VAL A 65 -7.88 6.36 25.51
N GLY A 66 -8.99 6.32 26.25
CA GLY A 66 -8.99 6.40 27.72
C GLY A 66 -8.16 5.30 28.37
N ASN A 67 -8.35 4.06 27.94
CA ASN A 67 -7.59 2.90 28.43
C ASN A 67 -6.08 3.04 28.17
N TYR A 68 -5.68 3.58 27.02
CA TYR A 68 -4.26 3.83 26.76
C TYR A 68 -3.66 4.92 27.64
N TYR A 69 -4.42 5.95 28.04
CA TYR A 69 -3.95 6.94 29.02
C TYR A 69 -3.86 6.35 30.43
N GLU A 70 -4.84 5.53 30.83
CA GLU A 70 -4.86 4.90 32.17
C GLU A 70 -3.77 3.83 32.35
N GLN A 71 -3.53 3.00 31.33
CA GLN A 71 -2.53 1.93 31.39
C GLN A 71 -1.12 2.40 31.04
N ASP A 72 -0.99 3.53 30.33
CA ASP A 72 0.27 4.08 29.85
C ASP A 72 1.21 3.02 29.21
N PRO A 73 0.71 2.24 28.21
CA PRO A 73 1.53 1.22 27.57
C PRO A 73 2.54 1.87 26.61
N LYS A 74 3.59 1.11 26.26
CA LYS A 74 4.41 1.46 25.09
C LYS A 74 3.53 1.49 23.84
N ARG A 75 3.59 2.58 23.07
CA ARG A 75 2.76 2.77 21.87
C ARG A 75 3.60 2.73 20.60
N LEU A 76 3.03 2.13 19.56
CA LEU A 76 3.61 2.09 18.23
C LEU A 76 3.08 3.22 17.35
N TYR A 77 3.98 3.87 16.63
CA TYR A 77 3.66 4.87 15.61
C TYR A 77 4.17 4.42 14.24
N TYR A 78 3.25 4.16 13.32
CA TYR A 78 3.56 3.70 11.97
C TYR A 78 3.52 4.88 10.99
N LEU A 79 4.69 5.30 10.51
CA LEU A 79 4.81 6.46 9.61
C LEU A 79 4.85 5.96 8.16
N SER A 80 3.88 6.39 7.35
CA SER A 80 3.79 6.01 5.93
C SER A 80 3.28 7.18 5.08
N MET A 81 3.88 7.37 3.91
CA MET A 81 3.41 8.35 2.92
C MET A 81 2.07 7.94 2.28
N GLU A 82 1.70 6.66 2.35
CA GLU A 82 0.44 6.17 1.80
C GLU A 82 -0.30 5.20 2.74
N PHE A 83 -1.63 5.28 2.72
CA PHE A 83 -2.56 4.34 3.35
C PHE A 83 -3.72 4.05 2.40
N LEU A 84 -3.73 2.86 1.79
CA LEU A 84 -4.76 2.50 0.83
C LEU A 84 -5.92 1.79 1.55
N ILE A 85 -6.65 2.52 2.41
CA ILE A 85 -7.67 1.93 3.31
C ILE A 85 -8.92 1.41 2.59
N GLY A 86 -9.28 2.00 1.45
CA GLY A 86 -10.50 1.68 0.70
C GLY A 86 -11.76 2.24 1.35
N ARG A 87 -12.93 1.71 0.97
CA ARG A 87 -14.22 2.00 1.63
C ARG A 87 -14.27 1.46 3.06
N MET A 88 -14.95 2.16 3.96
CA MET A 88 -14.98 1.85 5.39
C MET A 88 -16.31 1.28 5.87
N LEU A 89 -17.46 1.55 5.23
CA LEU A 89 -18.78 1.17 5.77
C LEU A 89 -18.89 -0.32 6.06
N SER A 90 -18.69 -1.17 5.05
CA SER A 90 -18.77 -2.62 5.21
C SER A 90 -17.71 -3.14 6.18
N ASN A 91 -16.49 -2.61 6.12
CA ASN A 91 -15.39 -3.04 6.98
C ASN A 91 -15.65 -2.72 8.46
N ALA A 92 -16.14 -1.52 8.76
CA ALA A 92 -16.44 -1.08 10.11
C ALA A 92 -17.62 -1.89 10.69
N ALA A 93 -18.69 -2.07 9.91
CA ALA A 93 -19.83 -2.87 10.35
C ALA A 93 -19.45 -4.34 10.63
N LEU A 94 -18.63 -4.94 9.75
CA LEU A 94 -18.09 -6.29 9.93
C LEU A 94 -17.22 -6.40 11.18
N ASN A 95 -16.24 -5.51 11.34
CA ASN A 95 -15.29 -5.56 12.46
C ASN A 95 -15.98 -5.31 13.82
N LEU A 96 -16.98 -4.44 13.85
CA LEU A 96 -17.78 -4.17 15.05
C LEU A 96 -18.75 -5.31 15.41
N GLY A 97 -19.05 -6.20 14.45
CA GLY A 97 -19.99 -7.31 14.61
C GLY A 97 -21.45 -6.88 14.46
N ILE A 98 -21.73 -5.80 13.74
CA ILE A 98 -23.08 -5.22 13.58
C ILE A 98 -23.55 -5.18 12.12
N GLU A 99 -22.86 -5.84 11.20
CA GLU A 99 -23.22 -5.87 9.78
C GLU A 99 -24.65 -6.38 9.55
N GLU A 100 -25.01 -7.53 10.11
CA GLU A 100 -26.35 -8.11 9.95
C GLU A 100 -27.47 -7.21 10.54
N PRO A 101 -27.33 -6.65 11.75
CA PRO A 101 -28.24 -5.61 12.24
C PRO A 101 -28.39 -4.39 11.31
N VAL A 102 -27.30 -3.91 10.71
CA VAL A 102 -27.32 -2.79 9.75
C VAL A 102 -28.01 -3.18 8.45
N ARG A 103 -27.72 -4.36 7.92
CA ARG A 103 -28.37 -4.95 6.75
C ARG A 103 -29.87 -5.07 6.95
N GLY A 104 -30.31 -5.70 8.04
CA GLY A 104 -31.72 -5.84 8.38
C GLY A 104 -32.43 -4.49 8.57
N GLY A 105 -31.76 -3.54 9.25
CA GLY A 105 -32.30 -2.19 9.45
C GLY A 105 -32.48 -1.43 8.13
N LEU A 106 -31.52 -1.50 7.21
CA LEU A 106 -31.64 -0.89 5.88
C LEU A 106 -32.74 -1.55 5.04
N GLN A 107 -32.85 -2.89 5.09
CA GLN A 107 -33.89 -3.64 4.39
C GLN A 107 -35.30 -3.28 4.86
N ALA A 108 -35.49 -2.98 6.15
CA ALA A 108 -36.77 -2.50 6.69
C ALA A 108 -37.23 -1.17 6.03
N PHE A 109 -36.30 -0.38 5.49
CA PHE A 109 -36.58 0.84 4.71
C PHE A 109 -36.42 0.65 3.19
N GLY A 110 -36.39 -0.61 2.72
CA GLY A 110 -36.26 -0.94 1.30
C GLY A 110 -34.89 -0.62 0.70
N GLN A 111 -33.86 -0.50 1.52
CA GLN A 111 -32.48 -0.26 1.09
C GLN A 111 -31.64 -1.54 1.16
N ASP A 112 -30.62 -1.60 0.32
CA ASP A 112 -29.68 -2.72 0.21
C ASP A 112 -28.30 -2.24 0.64
N LEU A 113 -27.65 -2.95 1.58
CA LEU A 113 -26.39 -2.51 2.18
C LEU A 113 -25.27 -2.41 1.12
N GLU A 114 -25.22 -3.35 0.18
CA GLU A 114 -24.24 -3.39 -0.89
C GLU A 114 -24.39 -2.17 -1.81
N LYS A 115 -25.61 -1.85 -2.27
CA LYS A 115 -25.87 -0.64 -3.04
C LYS A 115 -25.55 0.64 -2.28
N VAL A 116 -25.82 0.67 -0.97
CA VAL A 116 -25.50 1.80 -0.10
C VAL A 116 -23.98 1.96 0.05
N ALA A 117 -23.25 0.87 0.24
CA ALA A 117 -21.79 0.87 0.32
C ALA A 117 -21.11 1.25 -1.01
N GLU A 118 -21.72 0.94 -2.16
CA GLU A 118 -21.21 1.38 -3.48
C GLU A 118 -21.26 2.91 -3.68
N MET A 119 -22.06 3.64 -2.90
CA MET A 119 -22.06 5.11 -2.91
C MET A 119 -20.80 5.71 -2.27
N GLU A 120 -20.10 4.94 -1.44
CA GLU A 120 -18.85 5.37 -0.79
C GLU A 120 -17.74 5.46 -1.84
N THR A 121 -16.95 6.54 -1.79
CA THR A 121 -15.75 6.67 -2.63
C THR A 121 -14.54 6.19 -1.83
N ASP A 122 -13.65 5.41 -2.46
CA ASP A 122 -12.40 5.00 -1.82
C ASP A 122 -11.62 6.22 -1.30
N ALA A 123 -11.09 6.11 -0.08
CA ALA A 123 -10.21 7.15 0.43
C ALA A 123 -8.91 7.18 -0.38
N ALA A 124 -8.69 8.26 -1.13
CA ALA A 124 -7.56 8.43 -2.03
C ALA A 124 -6.27 8.80 -1.27
N LEU A 125 -5.91 7.99 -0.27
CA LEU A 125 -4.81 8.22 0.66
C LEU A 125 -3.56 7.39 0.33
N GLY A 126 -3.58 6.62 -0.75
CA GLY A 126 -2.48 5.77 -1.19
C GLY A 126 -2.60 5.35 -2.64
N ASN A 127 -1.58 4.63 -3.14
CA ASN A 127 -1.56 4.12 -4.51
C ASN A 127 -1.23 2.62 -4.58
N GLY A 128 -0.17 2.18 -3.91
CA GLY A 128 0.45 0.88 -4.17
C GLY A 128 0.27 -0.18 -3.09
N GLY A 129 1.08 -1.23 -3.23
CA GLY A 129 1.19 -2.31 -2.24
C GLY A 129 1.72 -1.83 -0.89
N LEU A 130 2.58 -0.81 -0.86
CA LEU A 130 3.12 -0.21 0.38
C LEU A 130 1.98 0.38 1.24
N GLY A 131 1.10 1.18 0.64
CA GLY A 131 -0.04 1.77 1.32
C GLY A 131 -1.10 0.74 1.69
N ARG A 132 -1.26 -0.32 0.88
CA ARG A 132 -2.20 -1.40 1.21
C ARG A 132 -1.70 -2.29 2.34
N LEU A 133 -0.38 -2.51 2.43
CA LEU A 133 0.27 -3.17 3.56
C LEU A 133 0.05 -2.36 4.83
N ALA A 134 0.35 -1.06 4.82
CA ALA A 134 0.12 -0.17 5.96
C ALA A 134 -1.35 -0.25 6.44
N ALA A 135 -2.32 -0.23 5.52
CA ALA A 135 -3.72 -0.38 5.86
C ALA A 135 -4.09 -1.77 6.44
N CYS A 136 -3.49 -2.87 5.95
CA CYS A 136 -3.67 -4.20 6.55
C CYS A 136 -3.04 -4.30 7.95
N PHE A 137 -1.92 -3.60 8.18
CA PHE A 137 -1.27 -3.50 9.47
C PHE A 137 -2.12 -2.73 10.47
N LEU A 138 -2.74 -1.61 10.09
CA LEU A 138 -3.67 -0.89 10.96
C LEU A 138 -4.82 -1.77 11.47
N ASP A 139 -5.45 -2.52 10.56
CA ASP A 139 -6.53 -3.46 10.90
C ASP A 139 -6.06 -4.60 11.82
N SER A 140 -4.86 -5.12 11.58
CA SER A 140 -4.29 -6.21 12.40
C SER A 140 -3.83 -5.73 13.76
N MET A 141 -3.24 -4.54 13.86
CA MET A 141 -2.90 -3.91 15.14
C MET A 141 -4.14 -3.71 16.00
N ALA A 142 -5.24 -3.20 15.42
CA ALA A 142 -6.49 -3.05 16.14
C ALA A 142 -7.07 -4.41 16.55
N THR A 143 -7.03 -5.41 15.67
CA THR A 143 -7.55 -6.77 15.92
C THR A 143 -6.75 -7.53 16.99
N LEU A 144 -5.46 -7.24 17.12
CA LEU A 144 -4.56 -7.83 18.12
C LEU A 144 -4.44 -6.98 19.39
N ASP A 145 -5.27 -5.94 19.51
CA ASP A 145 -5.31 -5.05 20.68
C ASP A 145 -3.95 -4.37 20.96
N ILE A 146 -3.15 -4.17 19.91
CA ILE A 146 -1.85 -3.51 19.97
C ILE A 146 -2.06 -1.99 20.02
N PRO A 147 -1.53 -1.29 21.05
CA PRO A 147 -1.64 0.15 21.17
C PRO A 147 -0.81 0.83 20.09
N GLY A 148 -1.49 1.32 19.05
CA GLY A 148 -0.81 1.89 17.90
C GLY A 148 -1.61 2.96 17.15
N MET A 149 -0.88 3.78 16.40
CA MET A 149 -1.42 4.82 15.53
C MET A 149 -0.66 4.89 14.21
N GLY A 150 -1.40 5.00 13.10
CA GLY A 150 -0.81 5.36 11.81
C GLY A 150 -0.71 6.87 11.65
N TYR A 151 0.37 7.35 11.03
CA TYR A 151 0.51 8.74 10.63
C TYR A 151 0.81 8.87 9.13
N GLY A 152 0.07 9.76 8.46
CA GLY A 152 0.27 10.10 7.05
C GLY A 152 -0.28 11.49 6.70
N ILE A 153 -0.43 11.75 5.40
CA ILE A 153 -0.95 13.02 4.87
C ILE A 153 -2.41 12.84 4.43
N ARG A 154 -3.25 13.84 4.68
CA ARG A 154 -4.64 13.89 4.20
C ARG A 154 -4.67 14.44 2.77
N TYR A 155 -4.38 13.60 1.78
CA TYR A 155 -4.38 14.02 0.37
C TYR A 155 -5.78 14.41 -0.12
N GLU A 156 -5.91 15.61 -0.69
CA GLU A 156 -7.19 16.09 -1.23
C GLU A 156 -7.61 15.38 -2.52
N TYR A 157 -6.65 15.03 -3.37
CA TYR A 157 -6.88 14.51 -4.72
C TYR A 157 -6.20 13.16 -5.00
N GLY A 158 -5.67 12.51 -3.96
CA GLY A 158 -4.90 11.28 -4.05
C GLY A 158 -3.77 11.35 -5.06
N MET A 159 -3.51 10.26 -5.78
CA MET A 159 -2.56 10.26 -6.90
C MET A 159 -3.24 10.77 -8.18
N PHE A 160 -4.27 10.05 -8.65
CA PHE A 160 -5.22 10.44 -9.69
C PHE A 160 -6.29 9.34 -9.87
N ASN A 161 -7.45 9.73 -10.39
CA ASN A 161 -8.46 8.86 -10.96
C ASN A 161 -8.09 8.54 -12.42
N GLN A 162 -7.99 7.26 -12.75
CA GLN A 162 -7.59 6.81 -14.09
C GLN A 162 -8.82 6.68 -15.00
N ARG A 163 -8.80 7.32 -16.17
CA ARG A 163 -9.74 7.01 -17.25
C ARG A 163 -8.99 6.46 -18.45
N ILE A 164 -9.67 5.63 -19.23
CA ILE A 164 -9.17 5.12 -20.50
C ILE A 164 -9.93 5.84 -21.62
N GLU A 165 -9.25 6.76 -22.29
CA GLU A 165 -9.80 7.56 -23.39
C GLU A 165 -9.06 7.21 -24.67
N ARG A 166 -9.79 6.72 -25.69
CA ARG A 166 -9.20 6.20 -26.93
C ARG A 166 -8.04 5.24 -26.64
N GLY A 167 -8.29 4.31 -25.71
CA GLY A 167 -7.35 3.29 -25.21
C GLY A 167 -6.12 3.83 -24.46
N GLN A 168 -6.02 5.13 -24.16
CA GLN A 168 -4.89 5.71 -23.41
C GLN A 168 -5.30 6.04 -21.98
N GLN A 169 -4.35 5.92 -21.05
CA GLN A 169 -4.52 6.45 -19.71
C GLN A 169 -4.56 7.99 -19.73
N VAL A 170 -5.63 8.54 -19.17
CA VAL A 170 -5.79 9.96 -18.86
C VAL A 170 -5.99 10.11 -17.35
N GLU A 171 -5.17 10.97 -16.75
CA GLU A 171 -5.19 11.26 -15.33
C GLU A 171 -6.18 12.38 -14.99
N HIS A 172 -7.16 12.10 -14.15
CA HIS A 172 -8.12 13.07 -13.61
C HIS A 172 -7.93 13.22 -12.09
N PRO A 173 -8.24 14.37 -11.46
CA PRO A 173 -8.14 14.49 -10.00
C PRO A 173 -9.12 13.55 -9.28
N ASP A 174 -8.68 12.91 -8.20
CA ASP A 174 -9.52 12.02 -7.40
C ASP A 174 -10.32 12.81 -6.35
N ASN A 175 -11.56 13.16 -6.66
CA ASN A 175 -12.38 14.10 -5.89
C ASN A 175 -13.10 13.45 -4.69
N TRP A 176 -12.45 12.54 -3.97
CA TRP A 176 -13.06 11.75 -2.89
C TRP A 176 -13.61 12.59 -1.73
N LEU A 177 -13.03 13.78 -1.48
CA LEU A 177 -13.46 14.72 -0.43
C LEU A 177 -14.48 15.77 -0.90
N ARG A 178 -14.97 15.71 -2.14
CA ARG A 178 -15.88 16.74 -2.70
C ARG A 178 -17.11 17.00 -1.83
N TYR A 179 -17.61 15.97 -1.15
CA TYR A 179 -18.80 16.05 -0.30
C TYR A 179 -18.46 15.84 1.19
N GLY A 180 -17.19 16.05 1.56
CA GLY A 180 -16.65 15.67 2.85
C GLY A 180 -16.41 14.16 2.98
N ASN A 181 -15.96 13.73 4.16
CA ASN A 181 -15.83 12.33 4.53
C ASN A 181 -16.48 12.11 5.91
N PRO A 182 -17.53 11.31 6.02
CA PRO A 182 -18.22 11.11 7.29
C PRO A 182 -17.44 10.24 8.30
N TRP A 183 -16.28 9.69 7.96
CA TRP A 183 -15.46 8.89 8.87
C TRP A 183 -14.41 9.71 9.64
N GLU A 184 -14.02 10.87 9.14
CA GLU A 184 -12.94 11.66 9.71
C GLU A 184 -13.41 12.65 10.79
N PHE A 185 -12.52 12.95 11.73
CA PHE A 185 -12.69 13.98 12.74
C PHE A 185 -11.57 15.00 12.62
N GLN A 186 -11.92 16.23 12.27
CA GLN A 186 -11.00 17.35 12.35
C GLN A 186 -10.65 17.64 13.82
N ARG A 187 -9.37 17.91 14.09
CA ARG A 187 -8.83 18.24 15.43
C ARG A 187 -8.15 19.61 15.40
N PRO A 188 -8.90 20.73 15.39
CA PRO A 188 -8.32 22.07 15.38
C PRO A 188 -7.39 22.36 16.56
N GLU A 189 -7.60 21.68 17.69
CA GLU A 189 -6.77 21.74 18.89
C GLU A 189 -5.41 21.03 18.75
N ARG A 190 -5.22 20.26 17.67
CA ARG A 190 -3.98 19.55 17.31
C ARG A 190 -3.41 20.17 16.04
N LEU A 191 -2.80 21.32 16.21
CA LEU A 191 -2.23 22.15 15.14
C LEU A 191 -0.75 22.42 15.44
N TYR A 192 0.15 21.91 14.59
CA TYR A 192 1.60 22.00 14.81
C TYR A 192 2.28 22.85 13.73
N PRO A 193 3.18 23.77 14.10
CA PRO A 193 3.96 24.53 13.12
C PRO A 193 5.07 23.66 12.52
N VAL A 194 5.19 23.68 11.20
CA VAL A 194 6.26 23.02 10.44
C VAL A 194 7.07 24.09 9.73
N LYS A 195 8.38 24.10 9.98
CA LYS A 195 9.33 25.09 9.45
C LYS A 195 9.94 24.62 8.13
N PHE A 196 10.18 25.53 7.20
CA PHE A 196 10.96 25.30 5.97
C PHE A 196 11.89 26.47 5.71
N TYR A 197 12.95 26.23 4.94
CA TYR A 197 13.92 27.25 4.53
C TYR A 197 14.62 27.93 5.73
N GLY A 198 14.89 29.23 5.66
CA GLY A 198 15.60 29.96 6.71
C GLY A 198 17.09 29.64 6.78
N LYS A 199 17.69 29.86 7.94
CA LYS A 199 19.13 29.66 8.18
C LYS A 199 19.42 29.25 9.62
N VAL A 200 20.58 28.62 9.83
CA VAL A 200 21.07 28.29 11.18
C VAL A 200 22.04 29.35 11.64
N VAL A 201 21.81 29.92 12.82
CA VAL A 201 22.74 30.82 13.50
C VAL A 201 23.27 30.15 14.77
N GLN A 202 24.53 30.40 15.08
CA GLN A 202 25.20 29.81 16.25
C GLN A 202 25.41 30.87 17.34
N PHE A 203 25.08 30.52 18.57
CA PHE A 203 25.29 31.37 19.74
C PHE A 203 26.15 30.65 20.78
N ALA A 204 27.07 31.36 21.41
CA ALA A 204 27.77 30.86 22.58
C ALA A 204 26.84 30.97 23.79
N SER A 205 26.47 29.85 24.41
CA SER A 205 25.68 29.85 25.63
C SER A 205 26.52 30.22 26.84
N ALA A 206 25.87 30.65 27.93
CA ALA A 206 26.52 31.05 29.19
C ALA A 206 27.40 29.94 29.82
N GLY A 207 27.25 28.68 29.38
CA GLY A 207 28.05 27.53 29.82
C GLY A 207 29.14 27.09 28.85
N GLY A 208 29.46 27.86 27.80
CA GLY A 208 30.50 27.53 26.81
C GLY A 208 30.10 26.48 25.77
N LYS A 209 28.81 26.13 25.70
CA LYS A 209 28.26 25.26 24.64
C LYS A 209 27.76 26.12 23.48
N THR A 210 27.95 25.65 22.25
CA THR A 210 27.37 26.29 21.06
C THR A 210 25.92 25.84 20.91
N GLU A 211 24.99 26.78 20.95
CA GLU A 211 23.58 26.56 20.61
C GLU A 211 23.36 26.88 19.12
N HIS A 212 22.49 26.11 18.48
CA HIS A 212 22.10 26.30 17.09
C HIS A 212 20.64 26.73 17.06
N HIS A 213 20.35 27.86 16.42
CA HIS A 213 18.99 28.40 16.32
C HIS A 213 18.59 28.45 14.85
N TRP A 214 17.46 27.83 14.52
CA TRP A 214 16.88 27.89 13.18
C TRP A 214 15.97 29.12 13.06
N VAL A 215 16.44 30.13 12.33
CA VAL A 215 15.81 31.45 12.23
C VAL A 215 15.34 31.76 10.81
N ASP A 216 14.38 32.68 10.73
CA ASP A 216 13.71 33.12 9.51
C ASP A 216 13.07 31.99 8.64
N PRO A 217 12.41 30.97 9.22
CA PRO A 217 11.75 29.94 8.42
C PRO A 217 10.41 30.40 7.84
N GLU A 218 10.02 29.81 6.71
CA GLU A 218 8.60 29.73 6.31
C GLU A 218 7.87 28.75 7.24
N ILE A 219 6.67 29.09 7.69
CA ILE A 219 5.88 28.25 8.61
C ILE A 219 4.59 27.80 7.94
N VAL A 220 4.35 26.49 7.95
CA VAL A 220 3.10 25.85 7.54
C VAL A 220 2.46 25.20 8.75
N MET A 221 1.14 25.31 8.92
CA MET A 221 0.44 24.64 10.01
C MET A 221 -0.03 23.25 9.57
N ALA A 222 0.24 22.23 10.37
CA ALA A 222 -0.24 20.86 10.19
C ALA A 222 -1.43 20.58 11.11
N MET A 223 -2.63 20.43 10.55
CA MET A 223 -3.85 20.14 11.30
C MET A 223 -4.16 18.64 11.25
N ALA A 224 -4.43 18.05 12.43
CA ALA A 224 -4.78 16.63 12.50
C ALA A 224 -6.23 16.35 12.07
N TYR A 225 -6.39 15.23 11.37
CA TYR A 225 -7.66 14.58 11.08
C TYR A 225 -7.56 13.11 11.51
N ASP A 226 -8.47 12.67 12.39
CA ASP A 226 -8.49 11.30 12.91
C ASP A 226 -9.49 10.44 12.14
N VAL A 227 -9.04 9.26 11.72
CA VAL A 227 -9.87 8.20 11.10
C VAL A 227 -9.77 6.96 12.01
N PRO A 228 -10.82 6.62 12.77
CA PRO A 228 -10.79 5.47 13.67
C PRO A 228 -10.72 4.14 12.90
N ILE A 229 -9.93 3.20 13.39
CA ILE A 229 -9.68 1.90 12.76
C ILE A 229 -10.16 0.77 13.70
N PRO A 230 -11.30 0.12 13.42
CA PRO A 230 -11.83 -0.93 14.29
C PRO A 230 -11.07 -2.25 14.15
N GLY A 231 -10.82 -2.93 15.26
CA GLY A 231 -10.36 -4.32 15.27
C GLY A 231 -11.53 -5.31 15.14
N TYR A 232 -11.27 -6.48 14.56
CA TYR A 232 -12.30 -7.50 14.36
C TYR A 232 -12.73 -8.17 15.67
N LYS A 233 -14.02 -8.02 16.02
CA LYS A 233 -14.63 -8.62 17.22
C LYS A 233 -13.81 -8.36 18.50
N THR A 234 -13.35 -7.12 18.65
CA THR A 234 -12.71 -6.61 19.87
C THR A 234 -13.27 -5.22 20.24
N LYS A 235 -12.98 -4.77 21.46
CA LYS A 235 -13.32 -3.42 21.93
C LYS A 235 -12.32 -2.37 21.41
N THR A 236 -11.14 -2.79 20.98
CA THR A 236 -10.09 -1.88 20.49
C THR A 236 -10.46 -1.23 19.16
N VAL A 237 -10.39 0.10 19.14
CA VAL A 237 -10.42 0.92 17.92
C VAL A 237 -9.18 1.81 17.96
N ASN A 238 -8.21 1.52 17.09
CA ASN A 238 -7.00 2.33 16.93
C ASN A 238 -7.28 3.56 16.06
N ASN A 239 -6.24 4.32 15.73
CA ASN A 239 -6.38 5.57 14.98
C ASN A 239 -5.42 5.64 13.78
N LEU A 240 -5.91 6.17 12.67
CA LEU A 240 -5.08 6.73 11.60
C LEU A 240 -5.20 8.25 11.68
N ARG A 241 -4.10 8.93 11.99
CA ARG A 241 -4.01 10.38 12.01
C ARG A 241 -3.40 10.90 10.71
N LEU A 242 -4.10 11.80 10.06
CA LEU A 242 -3.73 12.39 8.78
C LEU A 242 -3.52 13.90 8.94
N TRP A 243 -2.44 14.42 8.34
CA TRP A 243 -2.11 15.84 8.40
C TRP A 243 -2.60 16.58 7.15
N ALA A 244 -3.39 17.63 7.37
CA ALA A 244 -3.74 18.61 6.34
C ALA A 244 -2.88 19.87 6.52
N ALA A 245 -2.26 20.34 5.44
CA ALA A 245 -1.55 21.61 5.46
C ALA A 245 -2.57 22.76 5.50
N LYS A 246 -2.30 23.74 6.36
CA LYS A 246 -3.12 24.95 6.55
C LYS A 246 -2.21 26.17 6.52
N ALA A 247 -2.68 27.20 5.83
CA ALA A 247 -2.00 28.49 5.79
C ALA A 247 -2.08 29.18 7.15
N THR A 248 -1.02 29.88 7.55
CA THR A 248 -1.00 30.75 8.73
C THR A 248 -1.91 31.97 8.56
N ARG A 249 -2.05 32.45 7.32
CA ARG A 249 -2.99 33.50 6.90
C ARG A 249 -3.89 32.97 5.79
N GLU A 250 -5.20 32.92 6.02
CA GLU A 250 -6.13 32.35 5.04
C GLU A 250 -6.46 33.31 3.88
N PHE A 251 -6.35 34.63 4.09
CA PHE A 251 -6.81 35.64 3.13
C PHE A 251 -6.13 37.00 3.36
N ASP A 252 -5.68 37.64 2.28
CA ASP A 252 -5.22 39.03 2.30
C ASP A 252 -6.31 39.98 1.79
N LEU A 253 -6.97 40.66 2.74
CA LEU A 253 -8.04 41.60 2.45
C LEU A 253 -7.53 42.86 1.71
N ASP A 254 -6.27 43.26 1.91
CA ASP A 254 -5.71 44.44 1.25
C ASP A 254 -5.49 44.18 -0.24
N SER A 255 -4.90 43.03 -0.59
CA SER A 255 -4.76 42.57 -1.98
C SER A 255 -6.12 42.39 -2.66
N PHE A 256 -7.11 41.82 -1.96
CA PHE A 256 -8.46 41.66 -2.50
C PHE A 256 -9.14 43.01 -2.78
N ASN A 257 -9.05 43.95 -1.84
CA ASN A 257 -9.61 45.29 -2.00
C ASN A 257 -8.89 46.11 -3.09
N ALA A 258 -7.62 45.80 -3.36
CA ALA A 258 -6.84 46.37 -4.45
C ALA A 258 -7.18 45.73 -5.83
N GLY A 259 -8.06 44.73 -5.88
CA GLY A 259 -8.45 44.03 -7.11
C GLY A 259 -7.51 42.89 -7.52
N ASP A 260 -6.50 42.56 -6.71
CA ASP A 260 -5.62 41.41 -6.92
C ASP A 260 -6.20 40.16 -6.21
N TYR A 261 -7.22 39.59 -6.83
CA TYR A 261 -7.90 38.40 -6.30
C TYR A 261 -6.99 37.18 -6.26
N ILE A 262 -6.01 37.06 -7.17
CA ILE A 262 -5.07 35.92 -7.19
C ILE A 262 -4.07 36.06 -6.04
N GLY A 263 -3.45 37.23 -5.89
CA GLY A 263 -2.52 37.51 -4.79
C GLY A 263 -3.18 37.38 -3.41
N SER A 264 -4.49 37.67 -3.29
CA SER A 264 -5.22 37.56 -2.02
C SER A 264 -5.28 36.14 -1.42
N VAL A 265 -5.02 35.10 -2.23
CA VAL A 265 -5.08 33.68 -1.84
C VAL A 265 -3.83 32.88 -2.24
N GLU A 266 -2.80 33.54 -2.79
CA GLU A 266 -1.60 32.87 -3.33
C GLU A 266 -0.80 32.13 -2.24
N GLU A 267 -0.55 32.81 -1.11
CA GLU A 267 0.17 32.23 0.04
C GLU A 267 -0.54 30.99 0.59
N LYS A 268 -1.88 31.06 0.66
CA LYS A 268 -2.72 29.93 1.05
C LYS A 268 -2.57 28.76 0.08
N ASN A 269 -2.71 29.02 -1.22
CA ASN A 269 -2.64 28.00 -2.24
C ASN A 269 -1.27 27.32 -2.30
N SER A 270 -0.19 28.08 -2.17
CA SER A 270 1.19 27.56 -2.14
C SER A 270 1.40 26.61 -0.95
N THR A 271 0.92 27.00 0.23
CA THR A 271 1.05 26.24 1.47
C THR A 271 0.24 24.94 1.47
N GLU A 272 -1.03 25.00 1.04
CA GLU A 272 -1.92 23.84 1.04
C GLU A 272 -1.54 22.77 -0.01
N ASN A 273 -0.67 23.11 -0.98
CA ASN A 273 -0.19 22.14 -1.98
C ASN A 273 0.50 20.90 -1.38
N LEU A 274 1.06 21.00 -0.16
CA LEU A 274 1.70 19.89 0.54
C LEU A 274 0.76 18.71 0.81
N SER A 275 -0.54 18.96 0.96
CA SER A 275 -1.55 17.92 1.18
C SER A 275 -2.52 17.75 0.01
N LYS A 276 -2.19 18.22 -1.20
CA LYS A 276 -3.09 18.06 -2.36
C LYS A 276 -2.97 16.70 -3.04
N VAL A 277 -1.77 16.33 -3.49
CA VAL A 277 -1.55 15.17 -4.36
C VAL A 277 -0.45 14.27 -3.79
N LEU A 278 -0.66 12.96 -3.87
CA LEU A 278 0.31 11.91 -3.54
C LEU A 278 1.30 11.71 -4.69
N TYR A 279 2.60 11.69 -4.39
CA TYR A 279 3.69 11.53 -5.37
C TYR A 279 3.59 12.52 -6.54
N PRO A 280 3.70 13.84 -6.28
CA PRO A 280 3.71 14.84 -7.35
C PRO A 280 4.83 14.53 -8.35
N ASN A 281 4.63 14.92 -9.61
CA ASN A 281 5.60 14.68 -10.67
C ASN A 281 6.95 15.34 -10.35
N ASP A 282 7.97 14.50 -10.11
CA ASP A 282 9.32 14.88 -9.67
C ASP A 282 10.35 14.91 -10.81
N SER A 283 9.87 14.94 -12.06
CA SER A 283 10.74 15.20 -13.23
C SER A 283 11.31 16.61 -13.24
N SER A 284 10.68 17.57 -12.55
CA SER A 284 11.14 18.95 -12.40
C SER A 284 11.81 19.20 -11.05
N ALA A 285 12.68 20.22 -10.98
CA ALA A 285 13.35 20.62 -9.74
C ALA A 285 12.36 21.05 -8.64
N ILE A 286 11.26 21.70 -9.03
CA ILE A 286 10.16 22.13 -8.15
C ILE A 286 9.40 20.91 -7.61
N GLY A 287 9.08 19.93 -8.46
CA GLY A 287 8.41 18.70 -8.02
C GLY A 287 9.24 17.90 -7.00
N ARG A 288 10.56 17.83 -7.20
CA ARG A 288 11.49 17.23 -6.22
C ARG A 288 11.51 18.00 -4.90
N GLU A 289 11.50 19.33 -4.95
CA GLU A 289 11.42 20.16 -3.74
C GLU A 289 10.11 19.93 -2.98
N LEU A 290 8.98 19.90 -3.69
CA LEU A 290 7.67 19.64 -3.09
C LEU A 290 7.64 18.28 -2.39
N ARG A 291 8.18 17.23 -3.01
CA ARG A 291 8.23 15.89 -2.40
C ARG A 291 9.02 15.86 -1.08
N LEU A 292 10.23 16.45 -1.03
CA LEU A 292 10.99 16.57 0.22
C LEU A 292 10.20 17.36 1.29
N ARG A 293 9.52 18.44 0.88
CA ARG A 293 8.68 19.22 1.80
C ARG A 293 7.50 18.41 2.33
N GLN A 294 6.86 17.59 1.50
CA GLN A 294 5.76 16.70 1.94
C GLN A 294 6.24 15.68 2.96
N GLU A 295 7.37 15.02 2.68
CA GLU A 295 7.97 14.04 3.59
C GLU A 295 8.33 14.66 4.94
N TYR A 296 8.98 15.82 4.94
CA TYR A 296 9.28 16.53 6.18
C TYR A 296 8.01 17.04 6.90
N PHE A 297 7.02 17.54 6.15
CA PHE A 297 5.79 18.09 6.70
C PHE A 297 5.08 17.12 7.63
N PHE A 298 4.80 15.91 7.14
CA PHE A 298 4.07 14.93 7.95
C PHE A 298 4.95 14.35 9.06
N VAL A 299 6.24 14.18 8.81
CA VAL A 299 7.20 13.70 9.81
C VAL A 299 7.30 14.66 10.99
N SER A 300 7.52 15.96 10.74
CA SER A 300 7.65 16.93 11.83
C SER A 300 6.36 17.03 12.63
N ALA A 301 5.20 17.12 11.98
CA ALA A 301 3.91 17.14 12.66
C ALA A 301 3.68 15.88 13.51
N SER A 302 4.03 14.70 12.99
CA SER A 302 3.94 13.44 13.72
C SER A 302 4.87 13.36 14.92
N ILE A 303 6.14 13.74 14.78
CA ILE A 303 7.09 13.72 15.89
C ILE A 303 6.66 14.70 16.98
N GLN A 304 6.23 15.91 16.62
CA GLN A 304 5.70 16.88 17.58
C GLN A 304 4.48 16.34 18.33
N ASP A 305 3.54 15.68 17.64
CA ASP A 305 2.35 15.08 18.29
C ASP A 305 2.69 13.90 19.20
N ILE A 306 3.68 13.08 18.83
CA ILE A 306 4.19 11.98 19.67
C ILE A 306 4.82 12.53 20.94
N LEU A 307 5.70 13.52 20.81
CA LEU A 307 6.39 14.14 21.96
C LEU A 307 5.42 14.90 22.87
N HIS A 308 4.46 15.63 22.29
CA HIS A 308 3.42 16.31 23.05
C HIS A 308 2.60 15.31 23.88
N ARG A 309 2.22 14.18 23.30
CA ARG A 309 1.49 13.12 24.00
C ARG A 309 2.33 12.53 25.14
N PHE A 310 3.59 12.18 24.88
CA PHE A 310 4.50 11.69 25.92
C PHE A 310 4.61 12.70 27.07
N ARG A 311 4.81 13.99 26.76
CA ARG A 311 4.93 15.08 27.73
C ARG A 311 3.66 15.43 28.49
N SER A 312 2.50 14.93 28.06
CA SER A 312 1.25 15.11 28.81
C SER A 312 1.22 14.25 30.06
N ASP A 313 1.92 13.11 30.04
CA ASP A 313 1.92 12.11 31.12
C ASP A 313 3.31 11.92 31.78
N HIS A 314 4.40 12.32 31.09
CA HIS A 314 5.78 12.06 31.50
C HIS A 314 6.65 13.31 31.53
N ASP A 315 7.38 13.51 32.64
CA ASP A 315 8.39 14.56 32.77
C ASP A 315 9.82 14.11 32.47
N ASP A 316 10.11 12.81 32.60
CA ASP A 316 11.45 12.25 32.40
C ASP A 316 11.63 11.71 30.98
N TRP A 317 12.47 12.36 30.19
CA TRP A 317 12.81 11.94 28.82
C TRP A 317 13.45 10.55 28.74
N SER A 318 14.09 10.06 29.81
CA SER A 318 14.73 8.75 29.81
C SER A 318 13.74 7.60 29.54
N LEU A 319 12.46 7.80 29.84
CA LEU A 319 11.36 6.86 29.59
C LEU A 319 10.87 6.86 28.14
N LEU A 320 11.29 7.82 27.32
CA LEU A 320 10.78 7.96 25.95
C LEU A 320 10.93 6.67 25.12
N PRO A 321 12.08 5.98 25.09
CA PRO A 321 12.22 4.72 24.34
C PRO A 321 11.42 3.54 24.93
N GLU A 322 11.05 3.61 26.21
CA GLU A 322 10.20 2.59 26.85
C GLU A 322 8.72 2.81 26.54
N LYS A 323 8.34 4.03 26.12
CA LYS A 323 6.94 4.41 25.85
C LYS A 323 6.62 4.60 24.38
N VAL A 324 7.64 4.77 23.53
CA VAL A 324 7.49 5.11 22.11
C VAL A 324 8.30 4.16 21.23
N ALA A 325 7.63 3.53 20.26
CA ALA A 325 8.26 2.86 19.12
C ALA A 325 7.80 3.53 17.82
N ILE A 326 8.72 3.78 16.89
CA ILE A 326 8.40 4.40 15.60
C ILE A 326 8.88 3.50 14.46
N GLN A 327 7.95 3.09 13.60
CA GLN A 327 8.25 2.32 12.40
C GLN A 327 8.34 3.24 11.18
N LEU A 328 9.49 3.19 10.49
CA LEU A 328 9.74 3.86 9.23
C LEU A 328 9.36 2.91 8.08
N ASN A 329 8.24 3.20 7.42
CA ASN A 329 7.77 2.43 6.26
C ASN A 329 8.43 2.96 4.98
N ASP A 330 9.50 2.29 4.55
CA ASP A 330 10.38 2.71 3.46
C ASP A 330 11.17 4.00 3.78
N THR A 331 11.89 4.59 2.81
CA THR A 331 12.79 5.73 3.05
C THR A 331 12.09 7.07 3.23
N HIS A 332 10.83 7.20 2.83
CA HIS A 332 10.11 8.49 2.88
C HIS A 332 10.10 9.14 4.28
N PRO A 333 9.81 8.42 5.38
CA PRO A 333 9.90 8.98 6.73
C PRO A 333 11.32 8.99 7.32
N ALA A 334 12.39 8.64 6.58
CA ALA A 334 13.73 8.51 7.15
C ALA A 334 14.26 9.80 7.79
N ILE A 335 13.77 10.96 7.34
CA ILE A 335 14.09 12.26 7.95
C ILE A 335 13.62 12.37 9.41
N ALA A 336 12.73 11.49 9.87
CA ALA A 336 12.27 11.42 11.27
C ALA A 336 13.41 11.20 12.25
N VAL A 337 14.49 10.52 11.84
CA VAL A 337 15.70 10.34 12.65
C VAL A 337 16.33 11.70 12.98
N ALA A 338 16.49 12.56 11.97
CA ALA A 338 17.06 13.89 12.15
C ALA A 338 16.07 14.86 12.81
N GLU A 339 14.77 14.73 12.53
CA GLU A 339 13.73 15.54 13.17
C GLU A 339 13.61 15.26 14.67
N LEU A 340 13.63 13.99 15.10
CA LEU A 340 13.60 13.67 16.52
C LEU A 340 14.87 14.19 17.22
N MET A 341 16.03 14.12 16.57
CA MET A 341 17.25 14.78 17.08
C MET A 341 17.06 16.29 17.19
N TYR A 342 16.49 16.95 16.18
CA TYR A 342 16.21 18.39 16.22
C TYR A 342 15.32 18.75 17.41
N GLN A 343 14.20 18.05 17.59
CA GLN A 343 13.28 18.30 18.70
C GLN A 343 13.98 18.11 20.06
N LEU A 344 14.74 17.03 20.24
CA LEU A 344 15.40 16.75 21.51
C LEU A 344 16.57 17.71 21.82
N LEU A 345 17.33 18.11 20.80
CA LEU A 345 18.48 19.00 20.96
C LEU A 345 18.09 20.46 21.10
N ASP A 346 17.27 20.95 20.18
CA ASP A 346 17.07 22.37 19.96
C ASP A 346 15.84 22.87 20.72
N GLU A 347 14.75 22.08 20.77
CA GLU A 347 13.51 22.46 21.44
C GLU A 347 13.47 21.97 22.91
N GLN A 348 14.10 20.82 23.22
CA GLN A 348 14.16 20.25 24.57
C GLN A 348 15.53 20.40 25.26
N HIS A 349 16.53 20.97 24.57
CA HIS A 349 17.86 21.29 25.11
C HIS A 349 18.62 20.11 25.72
N LEU A 350 18.39 18.89 25.22
CA LEU A 350 19.14 17.70 25.64
C LEU A 350 20.53 17.66 24.99
N GLY A 351 21.46 16.94 25.65
CA GLY A 351 22.78 16.70 25.10
C GLY A 351 22.75 15.69 23.93
N TRP A 352 23.66 15.86 22.97
CA TRP A 352 23.75 15.00 21.78
C TRP A 352 23.75 13.51 22.09
N ASP A 353 24.63 13.05 22.98
CA ASP A 353 24.79 11.62 23.24
C ASP A 353 23.54 11.02 23.90
N VAL A 354 22.88 11.79 24.76
CA VAL A 354 21.63 11.41 25.42
C VAL A 354 20.49 11.32 24.40
N ALA A 355 20.34 12.34 23.54
CA ALA A 355 19.34 12.35 22.47
C ALA A 355 19.56 11.20 21.48
N TRP A 356 20.79 10.98 21.03
CA TRP A 356 21.11 9.94 20.04
C TRP A 356 20.90 8.52 20.58
N GLN A 357 21.22 8.29 21.86
CA GLN A 357 20.91 7.01 22.53
C GLN A 357 19.40 6.72 22.60
N MET A 358 18.57 7.75 22.78
CA MET A 358 17.12 7.58 22.74
C MET A 358 16.62 7.33 21.31
N VAL A 359 17.03 8.17 20.36
CA VAL A 359 16.64 8.07 18.93
C VAL A 359 16.91 6.68 18.39
N THR A 360 18.12 6.16 18.61
CA THR A 360 18.53 4.84 18.10
C THR A 360 17.74 3.68 18.70
N LYS A 361 17.13 3.84 19.89
CA LYS A 361 16.26 2.83 20.52
C LYS A 361 14.79 2.95 20.13
N ILE A 362 14.38 4.05 19.51
CA ILE A 362 12.97 4.34 19.17
C ILE A 362 12.63 3.87 17.76
N PHE A 363 13.56 4.04 16.80
CA PHE A 363 13.28 3.79 15.39
C PHE A 363 13.61 2.36 14.94
N ALA A 364 12.71 1.82 14.12
CA ALA A 364 12.94 0.65 13.28
C ALA A 364 12.61 0.97 11.82
N TYR A 365 13.33 0.36 10.88
CA TYR A 365 13.23 0.64 9.44
C TYR A 365 12.86 -0.61 8.63
N THR A 366 11.78 -0.52 7.86
CA THR A 366 11.41 -1.54 6.87
C THR A 366 11.79 -1.09 5.47
N ASN A 367 12.58 -1.90 4.78
CA ASN A 367 12.92 -1.67 3.37
C ASN A 367 12.00 -2.50 2.44
N HIS A 368 11.53 -1.87 1.36
CA HIS A 368 10.62 -2.48 0.37
C HIS A 368 11.22 -2.58 -1.05
N THR A 369 12.53 -2.34 -1.22
CA THR A 369 13.16 -2.31 -2.55
C THR A 369 14.59 -2.85 -2.54
N LEU A 370 14.88 -3.69 -3.53
CA LEU A 370 16.24 -4.14 -3.84
C LEU A 370 16.95 -3.26 -4.87
N MET A 371 16.20 -2.41 -5.58
CA MET A 371 16.74 -1.58 -6.65
C MET A 371 17.47 -0.38 -6.03
N PRO A 372 18.80 -0.26 -6.17
CA PRO A 372 19.56 0.84 -5.58
C PRO A 372 19.09 2.21 -6.08
N GLU A 373 18.65 2.29 -7.34
CA GLU A 373 18.11 3.52 -7.94
C GLU A 373 16.76 3.96 -7.35
N ALA A 374 16.04 3.06 -6.69
CA ALA A 374 14.79 3.36 -6.00
C ALA A 374 15.02 3.81 -4.56
N LEU A 375 16.24 3.65 -4.01
CA LEU A 375 16.59 4.21 -2.71
C LEU A 375 16.73 5.72 -2.82
N GLU A 376 15.95 6.42 -2.00
CA GLU A 376 15.85 7.86 -2.11
C GLU A 376 17.16 8.56 -1.72
N THR A 377 17.56 9.50 -2.57
CA THR A 377 18.67 10.41 -2.31
C THR A 377 18.29 11.83 -2.69
N TRP A 378 18.80 12.80 -1.94
CA TRP A 378 18.54 14.22 -2.16
C TRP A 378 19.86 14.97 -2.29
N SER A 379 19.94 15.99 -3.15
CA SER A 379 21.15 16.81 -3.19
C SER A 379 21.34 17.57 -1.88
N VAL A 380 22.59 17.68 -1.43
CA VAL A 380 22.97 18.46 -0.25
C VAL A 380 22.48 19.91 -0.38
N GLU A 381 22.62 20.52 -1.55
CA GLU A 381 22.13 21.88 -1.82
C GLU A 381 20.63 22.04 -1.56
N LYS A 382 19.83 21.02 -1.92
CA LYS A 382 18.38 21.06 -1.67
C LYS A 382 18.08 20.93 -0.17
N PHE A 383 18.80 20.07 0.54
CA PHE A 383 18.71 19.96 1.99
C PHE A 383 19.12 21.26 2.69
N GLU A 384 20.23 21.87 2.26
CA GLU A 384 20.72 23.14 2.79
C GLU A 384 19.69 24.25 2.59
N LYS A 385 19.08 24.30 1.40
CA LYS A 385 18.02 25.27 1.11
C LYS A 385 16.76 25.04 1.95
N VAL A 386 16.26 23.81 2.02
CA VAL A 386 14.91 23.53 2.56
C VAL A 386 14.93 23.21 4.05
N LEU A 387 15.93 22.48 4.54
CA LEU A 387 16.07 21.94 5.90
C LEU A 387 17.51 22.13 6.42
N PRO A 388 17.99 23.39 6.54
CA PRO A 388 19.39 23.67 6.85
C PRO A 388 19.82 23.06 8.19
N ARG A 389 18.95 23.09 9.20
CA ARG A 389 19.27 22.53 10.53
C ARG A 389 19.37 21.02 10.52
N HIS A 390 18.48 20.34 9.78
CA HIS A 390 18.52 18.89 9.65
C HIS A 390 19.77 18.43 8.91
N LEU A 391 20.23 19.20 7.94
CA LEU A 391 21.51 18.92 7.26
C LEU A 391 22.69 18.96 8.25
N ASP A 392 22.76 19.98 9.13
CA ASP A 392 23.79 20.04 10.18
C ASP A 392 23.74 18.80 11.09
N ILE A 393 22.54 18.39 11.50
CA ILE A 393 22.33 17.20 12.33
C ILE A 393 22.76 15.94 11.56
N ILE A 394 22.42 15.80 10.29
CA ILE A 394 22.81 14.67 9.45
C ILE A 394 24.33 14.60 9.29
N TYR A 395 25.02 15.74 9.10
CA TYR A 395 26.48 15.77 9.13
C TYR A 395 27.04 15.35 10.49
N GLY A 396 26.42 15.80 11.58
CA GLY A 396 26.79 15.41 12.95
C GLY A 396 26.62 13.90 13.22
N ILE A 397 25.56 13.29 12.68
CA ILE A 397 25.32 11.84 12.71
C ILE A 397 26.39 11.14 11.86
N ASN A 398 26.60 11.59 10.62
CA ASN A 398 27.55 10.97 9.69
C ASN A 398 28.98 10.98 10.25
N HIS A 399 29.43 12.12 10.78
CA HIS A 399 30.77 12.26 11.35
C HIS A 399 31.02 11.26 12.50
N ARG A 400 30.07 11.16 13.43
CA ARG A 400 30.18 10.23 14.58
C ARG A 400 30.08 8.77 14.14
N PHE A 401 29.20 8.48 13.18
CA PHE A 401 29.09 7.14 12.60
C PHE A 401 30.39 6.71 11.91
N LEU A 402 30.97 7.56 11.06
CA LEU A 402 32.24 7.25 10.39
C LEU A 402 33.41 7.13 11.37
N ALA A 403 33.44 7.94 12.43
CA ALA A 403 34.42 7.77 13.50
C ALA A 403 34.27 6.41 14.20
N HIS A 404 33.04 5.98 14.48
CA HIS A 404 32.75 4.65 15.03
C HIS A 404 33.18 3.53 14.09
N VAL A 405 32.86 3.62 12.79
CA VAL A 405 33.27 2.62 11.78
C VAL A 405 34.80 2.56 11.68
N ASN A 406 35.50 3.69 11.72
CA ASN A 406 36.97 3.72 11.71
C ASN A 406 37.59 3.08 12.96
N HIS A 407 36.93 3.17 14.12
CA HIS A 407 37.37 2.45 15.32
C HIS A 407 37.16 0.92 15.19
N LEU A 408 36.07 0.49 14.54
CA LEU A 408 35.80 -0.93 14.30
C LEU A 408 36.66 -1.53 13.19
N PHE A 409 36.98 -0.75 12.16
CA PHE A 409 37.74 -1.17 10.98
C PHE A 409 38.85 -0.16 10.65
N PRO A 410 39.90 -0.06 11.49
CA PRO A 410 40.97 0.92 11.29
C PRO A 410 41.67 0.74 9.94
N GLY A 411 41.74 1.82 9.16
CA GLY A 411 42.45 1.86 7.87
C GLY A 411 41.63 1.44 6.64
N ASP A 412 40.39 0.95 6.80
CA ASP A 412 39.48 0.63 5.68
C ASP A 412 38.74 1.91 5.21
N THR A 413 39.48 2.82 4.56
CA THR A 413 38.93 4.10 4.08
C THR A 413 37.85 3.92 3.01
N ASP A 414 37.93 2.85 2.23
CA ASP A 414 36.93 2.53 1.22
C ASP A 414 35.58 2.16 1.86
N LEU A 415 35.59 1.42 2.97
CA LEU A 415 34.37 1.14 3.74
C LEU A 415 33.70 2.44 4.22
N LEU A 416 34.47 3.40 4.73
CA LEU A 416 33.94 4.70 5.18
C LEU A 416 33.19 5.42 4.04
N ARG A 417 33.76 5.40 2.82
CA ARG A 417 33.12 5.99 1.63
C ARG A 417 31.81 5.27 1.27
N ARG A 418 31.82 3.93 1.26
CA ARG A 418 30.64 3.12 0.91
C ARG A 418 29.50 3.27 1.91
N VAL A 419 29.77 3.40 3.21
CA VAL A 419 28.73 3.42 4.25
C VAL A 419 28.27 4.81 4.69
N SER A 420 29.01 5.87 4.36
CA SER A 420 28.66 7.25 4.70
C SER A 420 27.19 7.58 4.39
N ILE A 421 26.57 8.47 5.16
CA ILE A 421 25.23 8.99 4.86
C ILE A 421 25.30 10.00 3.71
N ILE A 422 26.46 10.62 3.52
CA ILE A 422 26.73 11.57 2.44
C ILE A 422 27.47 10.83 1.33
N ASP A 423 26.94 10.88 0.12
CA ASP A 423 27.61 10.46 -1.10
C ASP A 423 28.34 11.67 -1.69
N GLU A 424 29.67 11.64 -1.70
CA GLU A 424 30.51 12.72 -2.24
C GLU A 424 30.72 12.59 -3.77
N ASP A 425 30.58 11.39 -4.33
CA ASP A 425 31.03 11.08 -5.69
C ASP A 425 29.97 11.42 -6.76
N HIS A 426 28.68 11.46 -6.39
CA HIS A 426 27.56 11.68 -7.32
C HIS A 426 26.85 13.02 -7.11
N GLY A 427 27.63 14.10 -6.98
CA GLY A 427 27.11 15.46 -6.84
C GLY A 427 26.55 15.77 -5.45
N ARG A 428 27.27 15.32 -4.40
CA ARG A 428 26.98 15.54 -2.97
C ARG A 428 25.53 15.31 -2.60
N ARG A 429 25.19 14.09 -2.18
CA ARG A 429 23.81 13.68 -1.89
C ARG A 429 23.66 13.07 -0.50
N VAL A 430 22.53 13.32 0.14
CA VAL A 430 22.10 12.63 1.36
C VAL A 430 21.45 11.32 0.95
N ARG A 431 21.94 10.19 1.49
CA ARG A 431 21.42 8.85 1.26
C ARG A 431 20.43 8.46 2.35
N MET A 432 19.13 8.54 2.06
CA MET A 432 18.08 8.42 3.09
C MET A 432 18.00 7.02 3.70
N ALA A 433 18.24 5.98 2.89
CA ALA A 433 18.34 4.61 3.38
C ALA A 433 19.48 4.43 4.39
N HIS A 434 20.63 5.07 4.17
CA HIS A 434 21.76 5.03 5.10
C HIS A 434 21.40 5.74 6.42
N LEU A 435 20.73 6.90 6.35
CA LEU A 435 20.24 7.60 7.53
C LEU A 435 19.28 6.72 8.34
N ALA A 436 18.33 6.04 7.69
CA ALA A 436 17.39 5.14 8.33
C ALA A 436 18.09 3.96 9.01
N VAL A 437 19.03 3.29 8.34
CA VAL A 437 19.79 2.15 8.87
C VAL A 437 20.66 2.56 10.07
N VAL A 438 21.32 3.72 10.00
CA VAL A 438 22.17 4.23 11.08
C VAL A 438 21.34 4.67 12.28
N GLY A 439 20.17 5.30 12.05
CA GLY A 439 19.29 5.80 13.09
C GLY A 439 18.37 4.77 13.75
N SER A 440 18.31 3.54 13.23
CA SER A 440 17.38 2.50 13.71
C SER A 440 18.10 1.39 14.47
N HIS A 441 17.44 0.82 15.49
CA HIS A 441 17.95 -0.37 16.20
C HIS A 441 17.74 -1.66 15.39
N THR A 442 16.67 -1.72 14.57
CA THR A 442 16.33 -2.87 13.75
C THR A 442 16.03 -2.45 12.32
N VAL A 443 16.50 -3.24 11.36
CA VAL A 443 16.18 -3.11 9.93
C VAL A 443 15.57 -4.42 9.46
N ASN A 444 14.48 -4.38 8.70
CA ASN A 444 13.87 -5.59 8.18
C ASN A 444 13.54 -5.51 6.68
N GLY A 445 13.67 -6.66 6.02
CA GLY A 445 13.03 -6.91 4.74
C GLY A 445 11.63 -7.52 4.90
N VAL A 446 10.98 -7.77 3.76
CA VAL A 446 9.53 -8.02 3.67
C VAL A 446 9.17 -9.41 3.12
N ALA A 447 10.20 -10.24 2.90
CA ALA A 447 10.17 -11.63 2.49
C ALA A 447 11.55 -12.25 2.80
N ALA A 448 11.61 -13.56 3.03
CA ALA A 448 12.86 -14.21 3.43
C ALA A 448 14.01 -13.98 2.43
N ILE A 449 13.77 -14.23 1.14
CA ILE A 449 14.75 -14.02 0.07
C ILE A 449 15.16 -12.55 -0.05
N HIS A 450 14.22 -11.63 0.14
CA HIS A 450 14.47 -10.20 0.12
C HIS A 450 15.41 -9.79 1.26
N SER A 451 15.15 -10.24 2.48
CA SER A 451 16.01 -9.96 3.63
C SER A 451 17.42 -10.52 3.47
N GLU A 452 17.57 -11.72 2.88
CA GLU A 452 18.89 -12.27 2.59
C GLU A 452 19.62 -11.48 1.49
N LEU A 453 18.92 -11.02 0.46
CA LEU A 453 19.49 -10.13 -0.56
C LEU A 453 19.90 -8.78 0.03
N LEU A 454 19.11 -8.20 0.96
CA LEU A 454 19.52 -6.99 1.67
C LEU A 454 20.84 -7.17 2.42
N LYS A 455 21.01 -8.29 3.13
CA LYS A 455 22.22 -8.60 3.91
C LYS A 455 23.43 -8.92 3.05
N SER A 456 23.24 -9.55 1.88
CA SER A 456 24.33 -10.02 1.02
C SER A 456 24.73 -9.04 -0.07
N THR A 457 23.85 -8.09 -0.41
CA THR A 457 24.08 -7.12 -1.49
C THR A 457 23.96 -5.68 -0.98
N LEU A 458 22.74 -5.12 -0.94
CA LEU A 458 22.48 -3.69 -0.77
C LEU A 458 23.04 -3.10 0.53
N PHE A 459 22.95 -3.84 1.63
CA PHE A 459 23.40 -3.40 2.95
C PHE A 459 24.46 -4.33 3.55
N ALA A 460 25.25 -5.01 2.71
CA ALA A 460 26.28 -5.95 3.16
C ALA A 460 27.29 -5.32 4.11
N ASP A 461 27.78 -4.12 3.79
CA ASP A 461 28.70 -3.38 4.66
C ASP A 461 28.04 -3.00 6.00
N PHE A 462 26.76 -2.61 6.00
CA PHE A 462 26.03 -2.32 7.24
C PHE A 462 25.76 -3.58 8.07
N HIS A 463 25.51 -4.72 7.43
CA HIS A 463 25.36 -5.99 8.13
C HIS A 463 26.67 -6.42 8.81
N ARG A 464 27.82 -6.16 8.17
CA ARG A 464 29.16 -6.35 8.75
C ARG A 464 29.40 -5.40 9.94
N ILE A 465 28.95 -4.16 9.87
CA ILE A 465 29.09 -3.17 10.96
C ILE A 465 28.15 -3.47 12.14
N TYR A 466 26.91 -3.87 11.86
CA TYR A 466 25.87 -4.17 12.86
C TYR A 466 25.36 -5.62 12.74
N PRO A 467 26.15 -6.63 13.18
CA PRO A 467 25.68 -8.01 13.23
C PRO A 467 24.40 -8.11 14.07
N GLY A 468 23.36 -8.75 13.52
CA GLY A 468 22.07 -8.94 14.20
C GLY A 468 21.03 -7.82 14.03
N LYS A 469 21.40 -6.66 13.46
CA LYS A 469 20.44 -5.56 13.21
C LYS A 469 19.39 -5.89 12.12
N PHE A 470 19.74 -6.78 11.18
CA PHE A 470 18.92 -7.10 10.01
C PHE A 470 18.09 -8.37 10.24
N ILE A 471 16.76 -8.25 10.21
CA ILE A 471 15.81 -9.36 10.38
C ILE A 471 14.88 -9.52 9.16
N ASN A 472 14.01 -10.53 9.20
CA ASN A 472 12.93 -10.69 8.24
C ASN A 472 11.58 -10.65 8.97
N VAL A 473 10.64 -9.89 8.41
CA VAL A 473 9.22 -10.04 8.73
C VAL A 473 8.48 -10.11 7.41
N THR A 474 8.09 -11.32 7.01
CA THR A 474 7.36 -11.51 5.75
C THR A 474 6.03 -10.76 5.81
N ASN A 475 5.71 -10.03 4.75
CA ASN A 475 4.44 -9.32 4.62
C ASN A 475 3.21 -10.25 4.81
N GLY A 476 2.06 -9.63 5.04
CA GLY A 476 0.79 -10.32 5.12
C GLY A 476 -0.38 -9.41 4.74
N ILE A 477 -1.55 -10.02 4.60
CA ILE A 477 -2.81 -9.37 4.26
C ILE A 477 -3.86 -9.66 5.32
N THR A 478 -4.78 -8.71 5.52
CA THR A 478 -5.89 -8.91 6.45
C THR A 478 -6.95 -9.84 5.86
N PRO A 479 -7.28 -10.98 6.50
CA PRO A 479 -8.37 -11.84 6.04
C PRO A 479 -9.74 -11.15 6.13
N ARG A 480 -9.92 -10.18 7.04
CA ARG A 480 -11.20 -9.48 7.22
C ARG A 480 -11.67 -8.79 5.95
N ARG A 481 -10.76 -8.07 5.29
CA ARG A 481 -11.09 -7.42 4.02
C ARG A 481 -10.99 -8.39 2.85
N TRP A 482 -9.89 -9.13 2.76
CA TRP A 482 -9.56 -9.88 1.56
C TRP A 482 -10.18 -11.28 1.47
N LEU A 483 -10.91 -11.72 2.49
CA LEU A 483 -11.71 -12.94 2.47
C LEU A 483 -13.12 -12.67 2.98
N ASN A 484 -13.29 -12.21 4.23
CA ASN A 484 -14.63 -12.05 4.84
C ASN A 484 -15.51 -11.05 4.10
N GLN A 485 -14.98 -9.85 3.82
CA GLN A 485 -15.71 -8.80 3.11
C GLN A 485 -15.73 -9.04 1.59
N ALA A 486 -14.58 -9.36 0.99
CA ALA A 486 -14.49 -9.52 -0.47
C ALA A 486 -15.23 -10.78 -0.97
N ASN A 487 -15.24 -11.86 -0.19
CA ASN A 487 -15.78 -13.15 -0.58
C ASN A 487 -16.60 -13.81 0.56
N PRO A 488 -17.74 -13.21 0.94
CA PRO A 488 -18.58 -13.72 2.02
C PRO A 488 -19.07 -15.14 1.74
N MET A 489 -19.38 -15.48 0.47
CA MET A 489 -19.79 -16.83 0.08
C MET A 489 -18.72 -17.90 0.36
N LEU A 490 -17.44 -17.61 0.07
CA LEU A 490 -16.35 -18.53 0.40
C LEU A 490 -16.14 -18.59 1.91
N THR A 491 -16.27 -17.46 2.59
CA THR A 491 -16.17 -17.38 4.06
C THR A 491 -17.20 -18.28 4.71
N GLU A 492 -18.48 -18.17 4.34
CA GLU A 492 -19.57 -19.01 4.84
C GLU A 492 -19.34 -20.50 4.54
N LEU A 493 -18.86 -20.83 3.33
CA LEU A 493 -18.54 -22.20 2.95
C LEU A 493 -17.43 -22.78 3.85
N ILE A 494 -16.37 -22.03 4.12
CA ILE A 494 -15.29 -22.43 5.04
C ILE A 494 -15.84 -22.56 6.47
N GLU A 495 -16.61 -21.58 6.94
CA GLU A 495 -17.21 -21.59 8.28
C GLU A 495 -18.12 -22.80 8.50
N SER A 496 -18.88 -23.21 7.48
CA SER A 496 -19.76 -24.39 7.55
C SER A 496 -19.01 -25.70 7.79
N ARG A 497 -17.71 -25.76 7.46
CA ARG A 497 -16.86 -26.95 7.55
C ARG A 497 -15.94 -26.94 8.75
N ILE A 498 -15.30 -25.82 9.03
CA ILE A 498 -14.25 -25.72 10.05
C ILE A 498 -14.56 -24.70 11.16
N GLY A 499 -15.72 -24.04 11.10
CA GLY A 499 -16.16 -22.99 12.04
C GLY A 499 -15.45 -21.64 11.84
N GLY A 500 -15.99 -20.57 12.42
CA GLY A 500 -15.52 -19.17 12.24
C GLY A 500 -14.23 -18.78 12.96
N SER A 501 -13.54 -19.73 13.60
CA SER A 501 -12.35 -19.40 14.39
C SER A 501 -11.11 -19.06 13.54
N PHE A 502 -11.13 -19.34 12.23
CA PHE A 502 -10.03 -19.01 11.31
C PHE A 502 -9.88 -17.50 11.08
N VAL A 503 -10.93 -16.71 11.29
CA VAL A 503 -10.92 -15.26 10.97
C VAL A 503 -9.91 -14.49 11.83
N ARG A 504 -9.70 -14.92 13.08
CA ARG A 504 -8.65 -14.39 13.99
C ARG A 504 -7.40 -15.28 14.06
N ASN A 505 -7.43 -16.46 13.45
CA ASN A 505 -6.27 -17.34 13.36
C ASN A 505 -6.28 -18.10 12.02
N LEU A 506 -5.68 -17.47 11.00
CA LEU A 506 -5.73 -17.96 9.63
C LEU A 506 -5.03 -19.31 9.44
N GLU A 507 -4.15 -19.74 10.36
CA GLU A 507 -3.52 -21.07 10.34
C GLU A 507 -4.54 -22.20 10.40
N LYS A 508 -5.73 -21.95 10.97
CA LYS A 508 -6.82 -22.94 11.02
C LYS A 508 -7.40 -23.30 9.65
N LEU A 509 -7.08 -22.54 8.59
CA LEU A 509 -7.42 -22.94 7.23
C LEU A 509 -6.76 -24.28 6.84
N GLY A 510 -5.70 -24.71 7.53
CA GLY A 510 -5.07 -26.02 7.29
C GLY A 510 -6.03 -27.20 7.41
N SER A 511 -7.11 -27.08 8.19
CA SER A 511 -8.16 -28.11 8.28
C SER A 511 -8.95 -28.31 6.99
N LEU A 512 -8.84 -27.40 6.00
CA LEU A 512 -9.47 -27.55 4.68
C LEU A 512 -8.72 -28.53 3.77
N VAL A 513 -7.51 -28.97 4.13
CA VAL A 513 -6.75 -29.94 3.31
C VAL A 513 -7.57 -31.22 3.09
N GLU A 514 -8.23 -31.74 4.12
CA GLU A 514 -9.10 -32.92 3.99
C GLU A 514 -10.36 -32.63 3.16
N CYS A 515 -10.86 -31.38 3.22
CA CYS A 515 -12.02 -30.95 2.44
C CYS A 515 -11.73 -30.89 0.93
N ALA A 516 -10.45 -30.75 0.52
CA ALA A 516 -10.07 -30.79 -0.89
C ALA A 516 -10.41 -32.15 -1.53
N GLU A 517 -10.38 -33.23 -0.76
CA GLU A 517 -10.68 -34.59 -1.22
C GLU A 517 -12.18 -34.91 -1.25
N ASP A 518 -13.02 -34.06 -0.65
CA ASP A 518 -14.48 -34.18 -0.65
C ASP A 518 -15.11 -33.60 -1.94
N ALA A 519 -15.73 -34.47 -2.74
CA ALA A 519 -16.40 -34.11 -3.99
C ALA A 519 -17.55 -33.09 -3.80
N SER A 520 -18.29 -33.17 -2.68
CA SER A 520 -19.37 -32.23 -2.38
C SER A 520 -18.81 -30.83 -2.11
N PHE A 521 -17.73 -30.74 -1.33
CA PHE A 521 -17.05 -29.49 -1.05
C PHE A 521 -16.45 -28.87 -2.31
N ARG A 522 -15.80 -29.67 -3.17
CA ARG A 522 -15.27 -29.18 -4.46
C ARG A 522 -16.37 -28.61 -5.35
N LYS A 523 -17.55 -29.25 -5.38
CA LYS A 523 -18.70 -28.75 -6.13
C LYS A 523 -19.18 -27.39 -5.60
N ASP A 524 -19.36 -27.26 -4.29
CA ASP A 524 -19.83 -26.02 -3.67
C ASP A 524 -18.78 -24.90 -3.82
N PHE A 525 -17.50 -25.22 -3.70
CA PHE A 525 -16.40 -24.29 -3.95
C PHE A 525 -16.41 -23.73 -5.38
N ARG A 526 -16.63 -24.58 -6.39
CA ARG A 526 -16.80 -24.13 -7.78
C ARG A 526 -18.03 -23.23 -7.96
N ALA A 527 -19.14 -23.54 -7.29
CA ALA A 527 -20.34 -22.72 -7.35
C ALA A 527 -20.07 -21.30 -6.80
N VAL A 528 -19.33 -21.19 -5.69
CA VAL A 528 -18.87 -19.92 -5.14
C VAL A 528 -17.98 -19.16 -6.14
N LYS A 529 -16.98 -19.82 -6.73
CA LYS A 529 -16.10 -19.20 -7.73
C LYS A 529 -16.89 -18.68 -8.93
N TYR A 530 -17.81 -19.49 -9.45
CA TYR A 530 -18.68 -19.11 -10.57
C TYR A 530 -19.56 -17.90 -10.26
N ALA A 531 -20.16 -17.84 -9.08
CA ALA A 531 -20.95 -16.69 -8.64
C ALA A 531 -20.12 -15.40 -8.58
N ASN A 532 -18.87 -15.50 -8.09
CA ASN A 532 -17.95 -14.36 -8.09
C ASN A 532 -17.55 -13.93 -9.52
N LYS A 533 -17.32 -14.89 -10.43
CA LYS A 533 -17.06 -14.60 -11.86
C LYS A 533 -18.24 -13.92 -12.52
N LEU A 534 -19.47 -14.31 -12.21
CA LEU A 534 -20.68 -13.66 -12.71
C LEU A 534 -20.75 -12.21 -12.25
N ARG A 535 -20.51 -11.94 -10.96
CA ARG A 535 -20.47 -10.56 -10.42
C ARG A 535 -19.40 -9.71 -11.10
N LEU A 536 -18.23 -10.27 -11.39
CA LEU A 536 -17.18 -9.55 -12.11
C LEU A 536 -17.56 -9.33 -13.59
N ALA A 537 -18.16 -10.32 -14.24
CA ALA A 537 -18.62 -10.20 -15.62
C ALA A 537 -19.66 -9.08 -15.77
N GLU A 538 -20.63 -9.01 -14.86
CA GLU A 538 -21.62 -7.92 -14.80
C GLU A 538 -20.95 -6.56 -14.58
N TYR A 539 -19.95 -6.49 -13.69
CA TYR A 539 -19.18 -5.27 -13.47
C TYR A 539 -18.43 -4.83 -14.74
N ILE A 540 -17.76 -5.75 -15.44
CA ILE A 540 -17.02 -5.47 -16.68
C ILE A 540 -17.98 -5.00 -17.76
N GLU A 541 -19.14 -5.64 -17.91
CA GLU A 541 -20.15 -5.22 -18.90
C GLU A 541 -20.66 -3.81 -18.61
N GLN A 542 -20.97 -3.50 -17.34
CA GLN A 542 -21.48 -2.19 -16.93
C GLN A 542 -20.46 -1.04 -17.07
N HIS A 543 -19.19 -1.29 -16.77
CA HIS A 543 -18.18 -0.23 -16.65
C HIS A 543 -17.21 -0.16 -17.82
N VAL A 544 -17.01 -1.27 -18.54
CA VAL A 544 -16.09 -1.37 -19.67
C VAL A 544 -16.85 -1.60 -20.99
N GLY A 545 -18.09 -2.10 -20.94
CA GLY A 545 -18.90 -2.35 -22.13
C GLY A 545 -18.50 -3.63 -22.89
N ILE A 546 -17.76 -4.54 -22.25
CA ILE A 546 -17.32 -5.81 -22.83
C ILE A 546 -18.05 -6.94 -22.13
N ARG A 547 -18.79 -7.75 -22.88
CA ARG A 547 -19.38 -8.98 -22.35
C ARG A 547 -18.33 -10.09 -22.34
N VAL A 548 -18.16 -10.73 -21.19
CA VAL A 548 -17.22 -11.85 -20.98
C VAL A 548 -17.99 -13.09 -20.51
N ASP A 549 -17.49 -14.27 -20.85
CA ASP A 549 -18.11 -15.54 -20.46
C ASP A 549 -17.59 -16.01 -19.09
N PRO A 550 -18.44 -16.12 -18.04
CA PRO A 550 -18.03 -16.63 -16.73
C PRO A 550 -17.58 -18.10 -16.72
N HIS A 551 -17.78 -18.86 -17.80
CA HIS A 551 -17.24 -20.23 -17.94
C HIS A 551 -15.79 -20.25 -18.44
N SER A 552 -15.35 -19.20 -19.13
CA SER A 552 -13.95 -19.05 -19.56
C SER A 552 -13.01 -18.92 -18.36
N LEU A 553 -11.75 -19.34 -18.51
CA LEU A 553 -10.72 -19.12 -17.48
C LEU A 553 -10.51 -17.62 -17.27
N PHE A 554 -10.71 -17.14 -16.04
CA PHE A 554 -10.39 -15.75 -15.66
C PHE A 554 -8.92 -15.64 -15.26
N ASP A 555 -8.12 -15.17 -16.23
CA ASP A 555 -6.68 -14.96 -16.16
C ASP A 555 -6.40 -13.48 -15.85
N VAL A 556 -5.81 -13.19 -14.68
CA VAL A 556 -5.82 -11.85 -14.11
C VAL A 556 -4.41 -11.34 -13.80
N GLN A 557 -4.07 -10.19 -14.38
CA GLN A 557 -2.87 -9.41 -14.05
C GLN A 557 -3.23 -8.00 -13.60
N VAL A 558 -3.45 -7.82 -12.29
CA VAL A 558 -3.78 -6.52 -11.68
C VAL A 558 -2.69 -6.03 -10.73
N LYS A 559 -1.99 -4.97 -11.14
CA LYS A 559 -0.88 -4.32 -10.39
C LYS A 559 -0.46 -3.04 -11.09
N ARG A 560 0.37 -2.21 -10.45
CA ARG A 560 1.03 -1.06 -11.09
C ARG A 560 1.59 -1.45 -12.46
N ILE A 561 1.41 -0.61 -13.48
CA ILE A 561 1.97 -0.87 -14.81
C ILE A 561 3.44 -0.44 -14.81
N HIS A 562 4.34 -1.40 -15.04
CA HIS A 562 5.78 -1.19 -15.01
C HIS A 562 6.48 -2.26 -15.85
N GLU A 563 7.57 -1.90 -16.54
CA GLU A 563 8.34 -2.83 -17.38
C GLU A 563 8.77 -4.12 -16.65
N TYR A 564 9.35 -4.04 -15.44
CA TYR A 564 9.72 -5.22 -14.63
C TYR A 564 8.55 -6.14 -14.22
N LYS A 565 7.31 -5.63 -14.17
CA LYS A 565 6.09 -6.42 -13.86
C LYS A 565 5.56 -7.17 -15.07
N ARG A 566 6.16 -6.92 -16.25
CA ARG A 566 6.01 -7.65 -17.50
C ARG A 566 4.57 -7.87 -17.96
N GLN A 567 3.70 -6.85 -17.81
CA GLN A 567 2.39 -6.88 -18.51
C GLN A 567 2.56 -7.08 -20.02
N LEU A 568 3.67 -6.58 -20.58
CA LEU A 568 4.03 -6.79 -21.98
C LEU A 568 4.31 -8.27 -22.31
N LEU A 569 4.89 -9.06 -21.40
CA LEU A 569 5.07 -10.52 -21.61
C LEU A 569 3.71 -11.22 -21.69
N ASN A 570 2.76 -10.82 -20.85
CA ASN A 570 1.39 -11.35 -20.92
C ASN A 570 0.70 -10.97 -22.24
N VAL A 571 0.86 -9.72 -22.70
CA VAL A 571 0.36 -9.28 -24.02
C VAL A 571 0.96 -10.09 -25.17
N LEU A 572 2.25 -10.43 -25.13
CA LEU A 572 2.86 -11.30 -26.13
C LEU A 572 2.19 -12.68 -26.17
N HIS A 573 1.86 -13.25 -25.02
CA HIS A 573 1.10 -14.51 -24.94
C HIS A 573 -0.32 -14.36 -25.50
N VAL A 574 -1.03 -13.28 -25.20
CA VAL A 574 -2.35 -12.98 -25.79
C VAL A 574 -2.27 -12.98 -27.32
N ILE A 575 -1.27 -12.31 -27.90
CA ILE A 575 -1.06 -12.27 -29.36
C ILE A 575 -0.74 -13.66 -29.92
N THR A 576 0.01 -14.47 -29.16
CA THR A 576 0.33 -15.85 -29.52
C THR A 576 -0.94 -16.71 -29.59
N LEU A 577 -1.80 -16.64 -28.58
CA LEU A 577 -3.09 -17.34 -28.59
C LEU A 577 -3.98 -16.86 -29.73
N TYR A 578 -4.06 -15.55 -29.95
CA TYR A 578 -4.81 -14.96 -31.08
C TYR A 578 -4.35 -15.54 -32.42
N ASN A 579 -3.04 -15.60 -32.66
CA ASN A 579 -2.47 -16.14 -33.90
C ASN A 579 -2.78 -17.64 -34.08
N ARG A 580 -2.66 -18.44 -33.01
CA ARG A 580 -3.00 -19.88 -33.06
C ARG A 580 -4.48 -20.10 -33.37
N ILE A 581 -5.38 -19.36 -32.71
CA ILE A 581 -6.83 -19.43 -32.97
C ILE A 581 -7.13 -19.06 -34.43
N ARG A 582 -6.54 -17.96 -34.92
CA ARG A 582 -6.69 -17.52 -36.32
C ARG A 582 -6.14 -18.51 -37.35
N ALA A 583 -5.12 -19.28 -36.98
CA ALA A 583 -4.56 -20.34 -37.80
C ALA A 583 -5.34 -21.67 -37.72
N GLY A 584 -6.42 -21.73 -36.94
CA GLY A 584 -7.19 -22.97 -36.71
C GLY A 584 -6.50 -23.98 -35.78
N GLN A 585 -5.44 -23.56 -35.09
CA GLN A 585 -4.69 -24.38 -34.12
C GLN A 585 -5.34 -24.29 -32.74
N THR A 586 -6.59 -24.73 -32.62
CA THR A 586 -7.41 -24.59 -31.40
C THR A 586 -7.38 -25.80 -30.48
N GLU A 587 -6.71 -26.89 -30.87
CA GLU A 587 -6.57 -28.09 -30.05
C GLU A 587 -5.88 -27.77 -28.72
N GLY A 588 -6.52 -28.13 -27.61
CA GLY A 588 -6.01 -27.86 -26.26
C GLY A 588 -6.12 -26.41 -25.78
N ILE A 589 -6.70 -25.49 -26.57
CA ILE A 589 -6.98 -24.12 -26.12
C ILE A 589 -8.29 -24.10 -25.32
N VAL A 590 -8.21 -23.68 -24.06
CA VAL A 590 -9.40 -23.40 -23.23
C VAL A 590 -9.89 -21.96 -23.46
N PRO A 591 -11.21 -21.71 -23.49
CA PRO A 591 -11.74 -20.35 -23.53
C PRO A 591 -11.18 -19.50 -22.39
N ARG A 592 -10.71 -18.28 -22.68
CA ARG A 592 -10.01 -17.44 -21.70
C ARG A 592 -10.43 -15.98 -21.77
N THR A 593 -10.65 -15.38 -20.60
CA THR A 593 -10.78 -13.93 -20.43
C THR A 593 -9.54 -13.42 -19.71
N VAL A 594 -8.69 -12.69 -20.42
CA VAL A 594 -7.47 -12.08 -19.89
C VAL A 594 -7.77 -10.67 -19.39
N ILE A 595 -7.62 -10.44 -18.09
CA ILE A 595 -8.04 -9.24 -17.38
C ILE A 595 -6.80 -8.50 -16.86
N PHE A 596 -6.57 -7.30 -17.41
CA PHE A 596 -5.58 -6.36 -16.95
C PHE A 596 -6.21 -5.28 -16.09
N GLY A 597 -5.43 -4.74 -15.15
CA GLY A 597 -5.79 -3.54 -14.41
C GLY A 597 -4.58 -2.95 -13.72
N GLY A 598 -4.52 -1.62 -13.64
CA GLY A 598 -3.38 -0.95 -13.04
C GLY A 598 -3.18 0.46 -13.56
N LYS A 599 -2.43 1.25 -12.79
CA LYS A 599 -2.07 2.63 -13.11
C LYS A 599 -0.61 2.73 -13.53
N ALA A 600 -0.32 3.52 -14.56
CA ALA A 600 1.03 3.96 -14.90
C ALA A 600 1.33 5.29 -14.19
N ALA A 601 2.57 5.53 -13.75
CA ALA A 601 2.92 6.85 -13.24
C ALA A 601 2.78 7.92 -14.35
N PRO A 602 2.35 9.16 -14.06
CA PRO A 602 2.03 10.15 -15.10
C PRO A 602 3.20 10.46 -16.06
N GLY A 603 4.43 10.47 -15.53
CA GLY A 603 5.65 10.71 -16.30
C GLY A 603 6.20 9.47 -17.04
N TYR A 604 5.64 8.28 -16.81
CA TYR A 604 6.21 7.03 -17.32
C TYR A 604 5.65 6.67 -18.69
N LYS A 605 6.31 7.20 -19.73
CA LYS A 605 5.90 7.04 -21.13
C LYS A 605 5.74 5.58 -21.56
N THR A 606 6.72 4.71 -21.29
CA THR A 606 6.67 3.30 -21.67
C THR A 606 5.50 2.57 -21.02
N ALA A 607 5.28 2.77 -19.71
CA ALA A 607 4.14 2.17 -19.01
C ALA A 607 2.79 2.63 -19.58
N LYS A 608 2.63 3.92 -19.91
CA LYS A 608 1.41 4.42 -20.60
C LYS A 608 1.25 3.82 -21.99
N LEU A 609 2.36 3.61 -22.72
CA LEU A 609 2.36 2.96 -24.03
C LEU A 609 1.96 1.48 -23.94
N ILE A 610 2.35 0.76 -22.87
CA ILE A 610 1.90 -0.62 -22.60
C ILE A 610 0.39 -0.66 -22.34
N ILE A 611 -0.18 0.28 -21.55
CA ILE A 611 -1.64 0.39 -21.37
C ILE A 611 -2.34 0.58 -22.73
N ARG A 612 -1.79 1.45 -23.57
CA ARG A 612 -2.31 1.71 -24.91
C ARG A 612 -2.27 0.46 -25.79
N LEU A 613 -1.16 -0.27 -25.77
CA LEU A 613 -1.02 -1.54 -26.50
C LEU A 613 -2.05 -2.58 -26.03
N ILE A 614 -2.24 -2.76 -24.72
CA ILE A 614 -3.23 -3.70 -24.19
C ILE A 614 -4.62 -3.40 -24.75
N ASN A 615 -5.03 -2.12 -24.73
CA ASN A 615 -6.34 -1.70 -25.22
C ASN A 615 -6.49 -1.86 -26.75
N ASP A 616 -5.44 -1.59 -27.53
CA ASP A 616 -5.47 -1.80 -28.98
C ASP A 616 -5.50 -3.29 -29.36
N VAL A 617 -4.73 -4.13 -28.65
CA VAL A 617 -4.80 -5.59 -28.79
C VAL A 617 -6.21 -6.08 -28.44
N ALA A 618 -6.78 -5.62 -27.32
CA ALA A 618 -8.14 -5.97 -26.90
C ALA A 618 -9.19 -5.57 -27.94
N SER A 619 -9.05 -4.39 -28.55
CA SER A 619 -9.95 -3.93 -29.62
C SER A 619 -9.96 -4.90 -30.80
N ILE A 620 -8.80 -5.43 -31.22
CA ILE A 620 -8.74 -6.39 -32.32
C ILE A 620 -9.30 -7.75 -31.90
N VAL A 621 -8.78 -8.31 -30.80
CA VAL A 621 -9.15 -9.66 -30.34
C VAL A 621 -10.65 -9.78 -30.08
N ASN A 622 -11.24 -8.81 -29.37
CA ASN A 622 -12.64 -8.89 -28.96
C ASN A 622 -13.65 -8.73 -30.10
N HIS A 623 -13.23 -8.14 -31.23
CA HIS A 623 -14.08 -7.88 -32.39
C HIS A 623 -13.81 -8.83 -33.57
N ASP A 624 -12.81 -9.71 -33.49
CA ASP A 624 -12.50 -10.67 -34.55
C ASP A 624 -13.49 -11.84 -34.55
N PRO A 625 -14.34 -12.01 -35.58
CA PRO A 625 -15.34 -13.07 -35.63
C PRO A 625 -14.74 -14.48 -35.66
N ALA A 626 -13.46 -14.63 -36.03
CA ALA A 626 -12.77 -15.91 -36.01
C ALA A 626 -12.32 -16.33 -34.59
N VAL A 627 -12.25 -15.38 -33.65
CA VAL A 627 -11.88 -15.63 -32.25
C VAL A 627 -13.09 -15.97 -31.40
N GLN A 628 -14.25 -15.37 -31.71
CA GLN A 628 -15.51 -15.56 -30.98
C GLN A 628 -15.32 -15.36 -29.46
N ASP A 629 -15.72 -16.35 -28.65
CA ASP A 629 -15.60 -16.34 -27.18
C ASP A 629 -14.43 -17.22 -26.68
N MET A 630 -13.55 -17.68 -27.58
CA MET A 630 -12.35 -18.44 -27.19
C MET A 630 -11.31 -17.56 -26.48
N LEU A 631 -11.24 -16.27 -26.81
CA LEU A 631 -10.33 -15.32 -26.19
C LEU A 631 -10.97 -13.94 -26.08
N LYS A 632 -11.02 -13.39 -24.87
CA LYS A 632 -11.35 -12.00 -24.59
C LYS A 632 -10.21 -11.33 -23.84
N VAL A 633 -10.03 -10.04 -24.08
CA VAL A 633 -9.04 -9.21 -23.37
C VAL A 633 -9.75 -7.99 -22.80
N VAL A 634 -9.55 -7.72 -21.52
CA VAL A 634 -10.21 -6.62 -20.82
C VAL A 634 -9.17 -5.80 -20.07
N PHE A 635 -9.26 -4.48 -20.15
CA PHE A 635 -8.55 -3.58 -19.25
C PHE A 635 -9.56 -2.90 -18.33
N ILE A 636 -9.53 -3.22 -17.04
CA ILE A 636 -10.37 -2.58 -16.03
C ILE A 636 -9.72 -1.25 -15.63
N PRO A 637 -10.37 -0.10 -15.89
CA PRO A 637 -9.83 1.21 -15.54
C PRO A 637 -9.88 1.45 -14.03
N ASN A 638 -9.04 2.37 -13.56
CA ASN A 638 -9.00 2.86 -12.18
C ASN A 638 -8.90 1.76 -11.12
N TYR A 639 -7.97 0.82 -11.30
CA TYR A 639 -7.69 -0.19 -10.28
C TYR A 639 -7.39 0.44 -8.91
N ASP A 640 -8.17 0.04 -7.91
CA ASP A 640 -8.22 0.51 -6.52
C ASP A 640 -8.66 -0.63 -5.58
N VAL A 641 -9.01 -0.34 -4.32
CA VAL A 641 -9.39 -1.40 -3.36
C VAL A 641 -10.76 -1.96 -3.70
N SER A 642 -11.74 -1.10 -3.99
CA SER A 642 -13.10 -1.53 -4.34
C SER A 642 -13.18 -2.40 -5.59
N THR A 643 -12.41 -2.07 -6.63
CA THR A 643 -12.30 -2.91 -7.83
C THR A 643 -11.54 -4.21 -7.54
N ALA A 644 -10.48 -4.17 -6.72
CA ALA A 644 -9.76 -5.37 -6.28
C ALA A 644 -10.67 -6.34 -5.51
N GLU A 645 -11.57 -5.85 -4.65
CA GLU A 645 -12.55 -6.66 -3.90
C GLU A 645 -13.53 -7.41 -4.81
N LYS A 646 -13.69 -7.00 -6.07
CA LYS A 646 -14.49 -7.74 -7.08
C LYS A 646 -13.64 -8.68 -7.91
N ILE A 647 -12.44 -8.24 -8.28
CA ILE A 647 -11.54 -8.99 -9.17
C ILE A 647 -10.95 -10.21 -8.45
N ILE A 648 -10.51 -10.04 -7.21
CA ILE A 648 -9.79 -11.09 -6.47
C ILE A 648 -10.64 -12.35 -6.24
N PRO A 649 -11.90 -12.26 -5.76
CA PRO A 649 -12.75 -13.45 -5.57
C PRO A 649 -13.05 -14.21 -6.86
N ALA A 650 -13.06 -13.52 -8.00
CA ALA A 650 -13.38 -14.06 -9.33
C ALA A 650 -12.15 -14.62 -10.07
N CYS A 651 -10.94 -14.27 -9.67
CA CYS A 651 -9.71 -14.74 -10.29
C CYS A 651 -9.54 -16.25 -10.14
N GLU A 652 -9.16 -16.92 -11.23
CA GLU A 652 -8.82 -18.35 -11.25
C GLU A 652 -7.33 -18.54 -11.49
N LEU A 653 -6.74 -17.78 -12.41
CA LEU A 653 -5.29 -17.74 -12.64
C LEU A 653 -4.75 -16.34 -12.34
N SER A 654 -3.72 -16.26 -11.49
CA SER A 654 -3.10 -15.02 -11.06
C SER A 654 -1.69 -14.85 -11.64
N GLU A 655 -1.50 -13.79 -12.43
CA GLU A 655 -0.24 -13.49 -13.13
C GLU A 655 0.75 -12.74 -12.22
N GLN A 656 1.78 -13.47 -11.77
CA GLN A 656 2.84 -13.01 -10.86
C GLN A 656 4.21 -13.09 -11.52
N ILE A 657 4.29 -12.49 -12.70
CA ILE A 657 5.34 -12.73 -13.70
C ILE A 657 6.44 -11.66 -13.70
N SER A 658 6.80 -11.06 -12.57
CA SER A 658 7.90 -10.09 -12.55
C SER A 658 9.24 -10.75 -12.91
N THR A 659 10.24 -9.96 -13.34
CA THR A 659 11.58 -10.53 -13.60
C THR A 659 12.20 -10.98 -12.29
N ALA A 660 12.76 -12.20 -12.22
CA ALA A 660 13.30 -12.70 -10.95
C ALA A 660 14.39 -11.78 -10.37
N GLY A 661 14.26 -11.48 -9.07
CA GLY A 661 15.11 -10.53 -8.34
C GLY A 661 14.60 -9.08 -8.34
N THR A 662 13.40 -8.79 -8.86
CA THR A 662 12.86 -7.42 -8.92
C THR A 662 11.71 -7.17 -7.95
N GLU A 663 10.94 -8.18 -7.55
CA GLU A 663 9.92 -8.05 -6.51
C GLU A 663 10.48 -8.34 -5.13
N ALA A 664 10.31 -7.37 -4.22
CA ALA A 664 10.67 -7.58 -2.82
C ALA A 664 9.74 -8.58 -2.10
N SER A 665 8.47 -8.63 -2.49
CA SER A 665 7.45 -9.47 -1.87
C SER A 665 6.28 -9.62 -2.84
N GLY A 666 5.26 -8.77 -2.70
CA GLY A 666 4.00 -8.87 -3.43
C GLY A 666 2.92 -9.34 -2.48
N THR A 667 1.88 -8.53 -2.29
CA THR A 667 0.71 -8.89 -1.47
C THR A 667 -0.51 -9.18 -2.33
N GLY A 668 -0.45 -8.93 -3.65
CA GLY A 668 -1.54 -9.21 -4.58
C GLY A 668 -1.74 -10.72 -4.78
N ASN A 669 -0.64 -11.45 -4.96
CA ASN A 669 -0.60 -12.91 -5.03
C ASN A 669 -1.20 -13.55 -3.77
N MET A 670 -0.87 -13.07 -2.57
CA MET A 670 -1.43 -13.57 -1.31
C MET A 670 -2.96 -13.50 -1.29
N LYS A 671 -3.54 -12.39 -1.79
CA LYS A 671 -5.00 -12.20 -1.81
C LYS A 671 -5.68 -13.16 -2.79
N MET A 672 -5.07 -13.32 -3.96
CA MET A 672 -5.57 -14.19 -5.02
C MET A 672 -5.52 -15.66 -4.59
N ALA A 673 -4.40 -16.12 -4.04
CA ALA A 673 -4.26 -17.47 -3.52
C ALA A 673 -5.19 -17.75 -2.34
N LEU A 674 -5.39 -16.79 -1.41
CA LEU A 674 -6.35 -16.91 -0.32
C LEU A 674 -7.81 -17.04 -0.81
N ASN A 675 -8.10 -16.58 -2.02
CA ASN A 675 -9.40 -16.73 -2.69
C ASN A 675 -9.44 -17.88 -3.71
N GLY A 676 -8.44 -18.77 -3.68
CA GLY A 676 -8.41 -19.98 -4.50
C GLY A 676 -8.03 -19.76 -5.96
N ALA A 677 -7.35 -18.67 -6.29
CA ALA A 677 -6.68 -18.54 -7.58
C ALA A 677 -5.34 -19.30 -7.55
N LEU A 678 -5.04 -20.03 -8.62
CA LEU A 678 -3.72 -20.62 -8.81
C LEU A 678 -2.78 -19.54 -9.36
N THR A 679 -1.53 -19.54 -8.89
CA THR A 679 -0.52 -18.58 -9.35
C THR A 679 0.24 -19.14 -10.54
N ILE A 680 0.44 -18.32 -11.58
CA ILE A 680 1.51 -18.50 -12.56
C ILE A 680 2.52 -17.38 -12.37
N GLY A 681 3.80 -17.74 -12.21
CA GLY A 681 4.78 -16.76 -11.80
C GLY A 681 6.22 -17.20 -11.93
N THR A 682 7.11 -16.25 -11.77
CA THR A 682 8.54 -16.51 -11.58
C THR A 682 8.84 -16.86 -10.13
N LEU A 683 10.00 -17.46 -9.91
CA LEU A 683 10.54 -17.71 -8.57
C LEU A 683 11.11 -16.41 -7.98
N ASP A 684 10.21 -15.47 -7.65
CA ASP A 684 10.53 -14.11 -7.19
C ASP A 684 9.59 -13.64 -6.07
N GLY A 685 10.09 -12.75 -5.20
CA GLY A 685 9.33 -12.18 -4.09
C GLY A 685 8.57 -13.22 -3.27
N ALA A 686 7.29 -12.95 -3.00
CA ALA A 686 6.41 -13.81 -2.20
C ALA A 686 5.94 -15.07 -2.95
N ASN A 687 6.22 -15.23 -4.25
CA ASN A 687 5.91 -16.49 -4.95
C ASN A 687 6.77 -17.64 -4.42
N VAL A 688 7.99 -17.35 -3.94
CA VAL A 688 8.87 -18.35 -3.30
C VAL A 688 8.20 -18.91 -2.06
N GLU A 689 7.73 -18.04 -1.17
CA GLU A 689 7.07 -18.45 0.06
C GLU A 689 5.71 -19.08 -0.22
N ILE A 690 4.95 -18.62 -1.23
CA ILE A 690 3.69 -19.27 -1.63
C ILE A 690 3.98 -20.68 -2.13
N LEU A 691 4.99 -20.89 -2.97
CA LEU A 691 5.42 -22.20 -3.44
C LEU A 691 5.74 -23.14 -2.26
N GLU A 692 6.48 -22.65 -1.27
CA GLU A 692 6.80 -23.42 -0.05
C GLU A 692 5.55 -23.85 0.71
N GLU A 693 4.57 -22.96 0.87
CA GLU A 693 3.36 -23.26 1.63
C GLU A 693 2.38 -24.13 0.83
N VAL A 694 2.10 -23.80 -0.43
CA VAL A 694 1.06 -24.46 -1.23
C VAL A 694 1.54 -25.75 -1.90
N GLY A 695 2.85 -25.94 -2.07
CA GLY A 695 3.45 -27.08 -2.77
C GLY A 695 3.59 -26.87 -4.28
N GLU A 696 4.66 -27.42 -4.87
CA GLU A 696 5.01 -27.29 -6.29
C GLU A 696 3.91 -27.76 -7.23
N GLU A 697 3.11 -28.74 -6.82
CA GLU A 697 1.99 -29.23 -7.60
C GLU A 697 0.85 -28.21 -7.73
N ASN A 698 0.75 -27.22 -6.84
CA ASN A 698 -0.37 -26.27 -6.76
C ASN A 698 -0.04 -24.85 -7.24
N ILE A 699 1.10 -24.66 -7.91
CA ILE A 699 1.55 -23.39 -8.47
C ILE A 699 2.31 -23.61 -9.79
N PHE A 700 2.23 -22.66 -10.72
CA PHE A 700 2.85 -22.75 -12.03
C PHE A 700 4.10 -21.86 -12.12
N ILE A 701 5.27 -22.41 -11.78
CA ILE A 701 6.54 -21.67 -11.78
C ILE A 701 7.25 -21.81 -13.13
N PHE A 702 7.70 -20.68 -13.70
CA PHE A 702 8.48 -20.65 -14.95
C PHE A 702 9.58 -19.58 -14.92
N GLY A 703 10.42 -19.60 -15.95
CA GLY A 703 11.37 -18.54 -16.26
C GLY A 703 12.71 -18.67 -15.52
N LEU A 704 13.60 -17.73 -15.80
CA LEU A 704 14.92 -17.65 -15.18
C LEU A 704 14.81 -17.35 -13.68
N THR A 705 15.64 -18.00 -12.88
CA THR A 705 15.89 -17.66 -11.48
C THR A 705 16.79 -16.42 -11.35
N THR A 706 16.83 -15.78 -10.18
CA THR A 706 17.68 -14.61 -9.93
C THR A 706 19.16 -14.83 -10.29
N PRO A 707 19.80 -15.97 -9.93
CA PRO A 707 21.18 -16.25 -10.34
C PRO A 707 21.32 -16.46 -11.86
N GLU A 708 20.32 -17.04 -12.53
CA GLU A 708 20.34 -17.25 -13.97
C GLU A 708 20.17 -15.94 -14.75
N VAL A 709 19.34 -15.02 -14.26
CA VAL A 709 19.23 -13.64 -14.78
C VAL A 709 20.60 -12.96 -14.72
N ALA A 710 21.25 -12.97 -13.55
CA ALA A 710 22.58 -12.37 -13.38
C ALA A 710 23.63 -13.04 -14.29
N GLY A 711 23.62 -14.37 -14.36
CA GLY A 711 24.54 -15.14 -15.19
C GLY A 711 24.34 -14.90 -16.69
N LEU A 712 23.10 -14.78 -17.16
CA LEU A 712 22.79 -14.51 -18.55
C LEU A 712 23.20 -13.09 -18.96
N ARG A 713 22.99 -12.09 -18.08
CA ARG A 713 23.52 -10.73 -18.30
C ARG A 713 25.04 -10.74 -18.41
N ALA A 714 25.73 -11.42 -17.49
CA ALA A 714 27.19 -11.47 -17.45
C ALA A 714 27.81 -12.13 -18.70
N ARG A 715 27.09 -13.08 -19.34
CA ARG A 715 27.52 -13.72 -20.59
C ARG A 715 27.26 -12.88 -21.85
N GLY A 716 26.62 -11.72 -21.75
CA GLY A 716 26.26 -10.88 -22.90
C GLY A 716 24.94 -11.29 -23.55
N TYR A 717 23.85 -11.22 -22.79
CA TYR A 717 22.48 -11.44 -23.29
C TYR A 717 22.21 -10.65 -24.59
N ASN A 718 21.79 -11.36 -25.64
CA ASN A 718 21.39 -10.77 -26.93
C ASN A 718 19.94 -11.14 -27.27
N PRO A 719 18.99 -10.17 -27.24
CA PRO A 719 17.59 -10.46 -27.52
C PRO A 719 17.32 -10.95 -28.95
N TRP A 720 18.19 -10.63 -29.91
CA TRP A 720 18.04 -11.07 -31.30
C TRP A 720 18.14 -12.59 -31.47
N ASP A 721 18.86 -13.27 -30.58
CA ASP A 721 18.98 -14.73 -30.63
C ASP A 721 17.63 -15.39 -30.36
N TYR A 722 16.86 -14.84 -29.42
CA TYR A 722 15.51 -15.31 -29.07
C TYR A 722 14.49 -14.94 -30.14
N TYR A 723 14.58 -13.73 -30.69
CA TYR A 723 13.73 -13.29 -31.81
C TYR A 723 13.92 -14.17 -33.05
N ASN A 724 15.16 -14.49 -33.41
CA ASN A 724 15.45 -15.33 -34.57
C ASN A 724 15.19 -16.82 -34.31
N GLY A 725 15.30 -17.26 -33.05
CA GLY A 725 15.13 -18.65 -32.63
C GLY A 725 13.68 -19.10 -32.39
N ASN A 726 12.72 -18.17 -32.28
CA ASN A 726 11.31 -18.51 -32.02
C ASN A 726 10.36 -17.79 -32.99
N ALA A 727 9.72 -18.56 -33.87
CA ALA A 727 8.85 -18.02 -34.93
C ALA A 727 7.57 -17.35 -34.40
N GLU A 728 6.97 -17.87 -33.32
CA GLU A 728 5.77 -17.28 -32.72
C GLU A 728 6.10 -15.96 -32.02
N LEU A 729 7.22 -15.91 -31.30
CA LEU A 729 7.73 -14.69 -30.69
C LEU A 729 8.00 -13.62 -31.75
N ARG A 730 8.69 -14.02 -32.83
CA ARG A 730 8.98 -13.16 -33.97
C ARG A 730 7.70 -12.56 -34.55
N GLN A 731 6.70 -13.42 -34.82
CA GLN A 731 5.42 -12.99 -35.35
C GLN A 731 4.72 -11.99 -34.42
N ALA A 732 4.67 -12.27 -33.11
CA ALA A 732 4.03 -11.37 -32.16
C ALA A 732 4.72 -9.98 -32.10
N LEU A 733 6.06 -9.96 -32.08
CA LEU A 733 6.83 -8.71 -32.08
C LEU A 733 6.71 -7.94 -33.39
N ASP A 734 6.69 -8.64 -34.52
CA ASP A 734 6.51 -8.02 -35.84
C ASP A 734 5.10 -7.45 -36.00
N MET A 735 4.06 -8.08 -35.43
CA MET A 735 2.72 -7.50 -35.40
C MET A 735 2.67 -6.22 -34.54
N ILE A 736 3.34 -6.21 -33.39
CA ILE A 736 3.44 -5.02 -32.53
C ILE A 736 4.15 -3.88 -33.28
N GLY A 737 5.37 -4.12 -33.78
CA GLY A 737 6.15 -3.08 -34.45
C GLY A 737 5.65 -2.71 -35.84
N GLY A 738 5.05 -3.64 -36.57
CA GLY A 738 4.61 -3.49 -37.97
C GLY A 738 3.30 -2.74 -38.16
N GLY A 739 2.66 -2.28 -37.08
CA GLY A 739 1.44 -1.47 -37.13
C GLY A 739 0.14 -2.27 -37.22
N PHE A 740 0.16 -3.59 -36.98
CA PHE A 740 -1.04 -4.43 -37.02
C PHE A 740 -2.12 -3.94 -36.03
N PHE A 741 -1.70 -3.55 -34.82
CA PHE A 741 -2.59 -3.02 -33.78
C PHE A 741 -2.83 -1.49 -33.89
N SER A 742 -2.23 -0.81 -34.86
CA SER A 742 -2.28 0.64 -35.00
C SER A 742 -2.21 1.08 -36.45
N VAL A 743 -3.15 0.62 -37.28
CA VAL A 743 -3.15 0.87 -38.74
C VAL A 743 -3.00 2.35 -39.11
N ALA A 744 -3.64 3.26 -38.36
CA ALA A 744 -3.55 4.70 -38.60
C ALA A 744 -2.19 5.31 -38.20
N GLU A 745 -1.45 4.66 -37.31
CA GLU A 745 -0.12 5.08 -36.84
C GLU A 745 0.80 3.84 -36.74
N PRO A 746 1.30 3.31 -37.86
CA PRO A 746 2.02 2.03 -37.86
C PRO A 746 3.28 2.03 -36.97
N GLY A 747 3.89 3.21 -36.77
CA GLY A 747 5.07 3.39 -35.93
C GLY A 747 4.79 3.51 -34.42
N ARG A 748 3.52 3.51 -33.97
CA ARG A 748 3.14 3.80 -32.57
C ARG A 748 3.90 2.96 -31.55
N TYR A 749 4.13 1.68 -31.85
CA TYR A 749 4.74 0.71 -30.93
C TYR A 749 6.19 0.37 -31.26
N GLN A 750 6.85 1.11 -32.15
CA GLN A 750 8.27 0.91 -32.46
C GLN A 750 9.14 1.05 -31.21
N ALA A 751 8.84 2.00 -30.31
CA ALA A 751 9.56 2.14 -29.05
C ALA A 751 9.51 0.88 -28.17
N ILE A 752 8.41 0.12 -28.19
CA ILE A 752 8.30 -1.16 -27.48
C ILE A 752 9.21 -2.20 -28.14
N ARG A 753 9.13 -2.32 -29.47
CA ARG A 753 9.98 -3.24 -30.23
C ARG A 753 11.47 -2.95 -30.03
N ASP A 754 11.85 -1.68 -30.10
CA ASP A 754 13.23 -1.24 -29.90
C ASP A 754 13.72 -1.48 -28.48
N SER A 755 12.88 -1.27 -27.46
CA SER A 755 13.22 -1.63 -26.07
C SER A 755 13.60 -3.12 -25.96
N LEU A 756 12.83 -3.99 -26.64
CA LEU A 756 13.03 -5.44 -26.59
C LEU A 756 14.14 -5.98 -27.50
N LEU A 757 14.49 -5.32 -28.60
CA LEU A 757 15.48 -5.86 -29.55
C LEU A 757 16.76 -5.02 -29.59
N SER A 758 16.63 -3.71 -29.65
CA SER A 758 17.73 -2.77 -29.90
C SER A 758 18.34 -2.23 -28.60
N GLN A 759 17.57 -2.18 -27.51
CA GLN A 759 17.99 -1.63 -26.21
C GLN A 759 18.23 -2.73 -25.16
N GLY A 760 18.32 -3.99 -25.61
CA GLY A 760 18.83 -5.10 -24.80
C GLY A 760 17.81 -5.84 -23.95
N ASP A 761 16.51 -5.55 -24.07
CA ASP A 761 15.43 -6.21 -23.30
C ASP A 761 15.80 -6.33 -21.82
N HIS A 762 15.90 -5.17 -21.16
CA HIS A 762 16.45 -5.09 -19.82
C HIS A 762 15.76 -6.05 -18.82
N TYR A 763 14.50 -6.42 -19.02
CA TYR A 763 13.74 -7.30 -18.14
C TYR A 763 13.60 -8.73 -18.67
N MET A 764 14.41 -9.11 -19.66
CA MET A 764 14.54 -10.47 -20.19
C MET A 764 13.19 -11.11 -20.57
N LEU A 765 12.28 -10.32 -21.14
CA LEU A 765 10.98 -10.83 -21.61
C LEU A 765 11.18 -11.89 -22.69
N LEU A 766 12.14 -11.70 -23.60
CA LEU A 766 12.33 -12.63 -24.72
C LEU A 766 12.95 -13.95 -24.26
N ALA A 767 13.81 -13.89 -23.24
CA ALA A 767 14.39 -15.09 -22.64
C ALA A 767 13.34 -15.98 -21.96
N ASP A 768 12.38 -15.38 -21.26
CA ASP A 768 11.34 -16.10 -20.53
C ASP A 768 10.12 -16.47 -21.38
N TYR A 769 9.95 -15.87 -22.56
CA TYR A 769 8.76 -16.04 -23.40
C TYR A 769 8.40 -17.52 -23.67
N ALA A 770 9.37 -18.32 -24.10
CA ALA A 770 9.10 -19.73 -24.42
C ALA A 770 8.69 -20.55 -23.18
N GLY A 771 9.35 -20.29 -22.04
CA GLY A 771 9.00 -20.93 -20.76
C GLY A 771 7.60 -20.52 -20.28
N TYR A 772 7.25 -19.24 -20.43
CA TYR A 772 5.93 -18.72 -20.10
C TYR A 772 4.83 -19.36 -20.95
N VAL A 773 4.98 -19.38 -22.27
CA VAL A 773 4.00 -19.99 -23.20
C VAL A 773 3.84 -21.49 -22.92
N ALA A 774 4.92 -22.21 -22.65
CA ALA A 774 4.87 -23.63 -22.29
C ALA A 774 4.12 -23.86 -20.96
N MET A 775 4.33 -22.99 -19.97
CA MET A 775 3.64 -23.07 -18.69
C MET A 775 2.15 -22.75 -18.82
N GLN A 776 1.79 -21.76 -19.65
CA GLN A 776 0.40 -21.44 -19.96
C GLN A 776 -0.34 -22.60 -20.63
N ARG A 777 0.36 -23.44 -21.41
CA ARG A 777 -0.21 -24.68 -21.93
C ARG A 777 -0.55 -25.67 -20.81
N LYS A 778 0.35 -25.85 -19.83
CA LYS A 778 0.08 -26.69 -18.64
C LYS A 778 -1.11 -26.17 -17.83
N VAL A 779 -1.28 -24.85 -17.73
CA VAL A 779 -2.47 -24.24 -17.13
C VAL A 779 -3.74 -24.66 -17.88
N ALA A 780 -3.75 -24.56 -19.21
CA ALA A 780 -4.89 -24.95 -20.03
C ALA A 780 -5.20 -26.46 -19.92
N GLU A 781 -4.16 -27.30 -19.93
CA GLU A 781 -4.28 -28.75 -19.72
C GLU A 781 -4.93 -29.07 -18.36
N LEU A 782 -4.48 -28.44 -17.26
CA LEU A 782 -5.05 -28.65 -15.94
C LEU A 782 -6.49 -28.11 -15.82
N TYR A 783 -6.77 -26.94 -16.41
CA TYR A 783 -8.09 -26.32 -16.32
C TYR A 783 -9.18 -27.17 -17.01
N GLY A 784 -8.79 -28.01 -17.98
CA GLY A 784 -9.66 -29.02 -18.58
C GLY A 784 -10.11 -30.11 -17.60
N ASP A 785 -9.35 -30.35 -16.52
CA ASP A 785 -9.74 -31.20 -15.39
C ASP A 785 -10.27 -30.34 -14.24
N HIS A 786 -11.58 -30.07 -14.27
CA HIS A 786 -12.24 -29.23 -13.27
C HIS A 786 -12.17 -29.78 -11.85
N GLU A 787 -12.10 -31.11 -11.67
CA GLU A 787 -12.00 -31.72 -10.34
C GLU A 787 -10.62 -31.46 -9.74
N GLU A 788 -9.57 -31.74 -10.50
CA GLU A 788 -8.20 -31.50 -10.06
C GLU A 788 -7.93 -30.00 -9.87
N TRP A 789 -8.38 -29.13 -10.78
CA TRP A 789 -8.26 -27.68 -10.61
C TRP A 789 -8.88 -27.21 -9.29
N SER A 790 -10.09 -27.67 -8.98
CA SER A 790 -10.79 -27.30 -7.75
C SER A 790 -10.05 -27.80 -6.51
N ARG A 791 -9.52 -29.03 -6.56
CA ARG A 791 -8.73 -29.62 -5.48
C ARG A 791 -7.50 -28.75 -5.18
N ARG A 792 -6.74 -28.37 -6.21
CA ARG A 792 -5.56 -27.49 -6.06
C ARG A 792 -5.90 -26.08 -5.58
N ALA A 793 -7.02 -25.53 -6.04
CA ALA A 793 -7.52 -24.22 -5.59
C ALA A 793 -7.87 -24.23 -4.09
N ILE A 794 -8.52 -25.29 -3.60
CA ILE A 794 -8.81 -25.46 -2.17
C ILE A 794 -7.53 -25.64 -1.37
N LEU A 795 -6.56 -26.41 -1.86
CA LEU A 795 -5.26 -26.58 -1.20
C LEU A 795 -4.48 -25.26 -1.10
N ASN A 796 -4.59 -24.39 -2.11
CA ASN A 796 -4.06 -23.02 -2.00
C ASN A 796 -4.71 -22.32 -0.80
N VAL A 797 -6.04 -22.20 -0.76
CA VAL A 797 -6.75 -21.54 0.37
C VAL A 797 -6.34 -22.14 1.72
N ALA A 798 -6.32 -23.46 1.82
CA ALA A 798 -5.99 -24.18 3.05
C ALA A 798 -4.59 -23.87 3.58
N ARG A 799 -3.64 -23.58 2.69
CA ARG A 799 -2.21 -23.38 2.99
C ARG A 799 -1.81 -21.89 3.06
N MET A 800 -2.76 -20.95 3.01
CA MET A 800 -2.46 -19.51 3.08
C MET A 800 -2.31 -18.93 4.49
N GLY A 801 -2.35 -19.74 5.56
CA GLY A 801 -2.34 -19.27 6.95
C GLY A 801 -1.19 -18.32 7.31
N LYS A 802 0.03 -18.63 6.84
CA LYS A 802 1.26 -17.83 7.05
C LYS A 802 1.14 -16.37 6.60
N PHE A 803 0.29 -16.09 5.61
CA PHE A 803 0.20 -14.79 4.96
C PHE A 803 -0.82 -13.84 5.61
N SER A 804 -1.32 -14.17 6.81
CA SER A 804 -2.10 -13.22 7.61
C SER A 804 -1.22 -12.06 8.09
N SER A 805 -1.69 -10.83 7.93
CA SER A 805 -1.04 -9.66 8.53
C SER A 805 -1.04 -9.68 10.06
N ASP A 806 -1.90 -10.48 10.70
CA ASP A 806 -1.85 -10.69 12.16
C ASP A 806 -0.56 -11.41 12.58
N ARG A 807 -0.07 -12.34 11.75
CA ARG A 807 1.22 -13.00 11.98
C ARG A 807 2.36 -12.00 11.85
N SER A 808 2.37 -11.20 10.79
CA SER A 808 3.37 -10.13 10.62
C SER A 808 3.36 -9.15 11.80
N ILE A 809 2.20 -8.66 12.24
CA ILE A 809 2.11 -7.72 13.37
C ILE A 809 2.57 -8.36 14.69
N ARG A 810 2.27 -9.64 14.95
CA ARG A 810 2.82 -10.34 16.13
C ARG A 810 4.34 -10.40 16.08
N GLU A 811 4.92 -10.79 14.94
CA GLU A 811 6.38 -10.83 14.76
C GLU A 811 7.03 -9.46 14.96
N TYR A 812 6.46 -8.40 14.39
CA TYR A 812 6.95 -7.04 14.64
C TYR A 812 6.83 -6.65 16.11
N ALA A 813 5.69 -6.91 16.75
CA ALA A 813 5.46 -6.57 18.15
C ALA A 813 6.47 -7.26 19.09
N GLU A 814 6.79 -8.52 18.83
CA GLU A 814 7.70 -9.34 19.63
C GLU A 814 9.19 -9.08 19.31
N GLN A 815 9.56 -8.98 18.03
CA GLN A 815 10.96 -8.96 17.59
C GLN A 815 11.49 -7.54 17.34
N VAL A 816 10.62 -6.55 17.19
CA VAL A 816 11.01 -5.18 16.81
C VAL A 816 10.57 -4.18 17.87
N TRP A 817 9.28 -4.09 18.15
CA TRP A 817 8.75 -2.95 18.91
C TRP A 817 8.78 -3.15 20.42
N ASP A 818 8.77 -4.40 20.89
CA ASP A 818 8.52 -4.78 22.28
C ASP A 818 7.22 -4.12 22.80
N VAL A 819 6.15 -4.26 22.01
CA VAL A 819 4.83 -3.71 22.33
C VAL A 819 3.88 -4.87 22.64
N LYS A 820 3.12 -4.73 23.73
CA LYS A 820 2.17 -5.75 24.20
C LYS A 820 0.74 -5.29 23.99
N ALA A 821 -0.17 -6.25 23.87
CA ALA A 821 -1.60 -5.97 23.80
C ALA A 821 -2.07 -5.22 25.06
N ALA A 822 -2.92 -4.21 24.87
CA ALA A 822 -3.48 -3.37 25.92
C ALA A 822 -5.01 -3.53 25.95
N LEU A 823 -5.47 -4.64 26.53
CA LEU A 823 -6.90 -4.95 26.65
C LEU A 823 -7.59 -4.00 27.63
N GLU A 824 -8.82 -3.59 27.31
CA GLU A 824 -9.72 -2.97 28.28
C GLU A 824 -10.02 -3.99 29.38
N LYS A 825 -9.77 -3.63 30.65
CA LYS A 825 -10.17 -4.45 31.80
C LYS A 825 -11.67 -4.29 31.99
N ASP A 826 -12.40 -5.40 32.07
CA ASP A 826 -13.87 -5.42 32.25
C ASP A 826 -14.34 -4.76 33.54
#